data_AF-A0AAD5LIV9-F1
#
_entry.id   AF-A0AAD5LIV9-F1
#
_cell.length_a   1.000
_cell.length_b   1.000
_cell.length_c   1.000
_cell.angle_alpha   90.00
_cell.angle_beta   90.00
_cell.angle_gamma   90.00
#
_symmetry.space_group_name_H-M   'P 1'
#
loop_
_entity.id
_entity.type
_entity.pdbx_description
1 polymer ?
#
loop_
_entity_poly.entity_id
_entity_poly.type
_entity_poly.pdbx_seq_one_letter_code
_entity_poly.pdbx_strand_id
1 'polypeptide(L)'
;MAARASVEEPQLHVLVPASELPRLDMTQTIGVVLSRWVFKSRASRARHTHVERLWFAKFLLWAYYLGHALAALVFVVPRGVGAPLAIVGCLLTLPGSLGSVALLQAQVARLVMTTYDFWFFSIVSTLTCVLLGRALNDARACVAIIFWWGSVHTTFVDANTRLICYFVIASLASTALALFTFIAIEAGVVSDWSSFPLFTIYNRVVDGDNLILNGLVTLTILHLRNAYRRHTELIEQAKIGCKILRCINYRCRLTLRRVNASVDLSGTGVMRYGAYYVPSQLRDELSNISYPVSQMMAVRTDEVFDATHTFLQVSLQPLEWSPARRIGFASLSAAGIALTIGSFATHPSDASVVLGLLGFACTLAFSVVWFGLYQRRLLRHVVLTFDFLFLSLQLSLGLGGVSMLFRWDTRAIPVASIWLWLHCLITLDALTLLMKRKIGFRKQHLACILLLFVASQVLIVCELVVLNRWQLRDLVIKLLDLGVEWRLVPFLFSRLNASFVWSWRLLTRVALGSEDDTIIVMGRLGYPHLPYTYDFKKPTNDATVGVVKMTHSQHTGEPLAIIAVLLTIPGSIASTLLLQFDVVRLVLTTYDFWFFTITSTMSCTLVALAFHDARASAAIVLWWANLHSSFVDANTRLICYLIGASTVAAIVNGLAFVAIEAQLVQDWHTRVLFSVHGRSVGNDILILNGLSTLIVLHTRNAYRRHVEHREQRKIQCSLLRCINFRSRLRLQCVTDSTPQVRQFGPYYIPNGSEDQVCALMYPKSQMMAVRIPELFDASKTFYPSQMMAVRIPELFDASKTFYPVQLGPVCWSRLTRLGFALVGIVALSSTGAALASFPSAPTRPLAVTGLVATLLFVSVCFGLYQRQLFRQIVWSFDFLFVSCQFSMGLGAVSALFRWDVRAVCMASIWLWLHIVLTIDALTPLVKANIGFHKLVVSLGVTLFVLAQLLFVYELVATDAWRLRDQSMQLFNWGLEWHLLPFVFSRLCASLLWSFRLLWRVHLAQENDALVILGRLGYAHLSHAYSTIARIRDAEHADAGADAKKTAPVVRQAQKTG
;
A
#
# COMPACT_ATOMS: atom_id res chain seq x y z
N MET A 1 -41.79 18.70 -33.20
CA MET A 1 -40.37 18.72 -33.60
C MET A 1 -39.50 18.44 -32.38
N ALA A 2 -39.17 17.17 -32.12
CA ALA A 2 -38.21 16.80 -31.09
C ALA A 2 -36.80 17.03 -31.66
N ALA A 3 -36.10 18.06 -31.17
CA ALA A 3 -34.70 18.26 -31.50
C ALA A 3 -33.93 17.01 -31.03
N ARG A 4 -33.44 16.20 -31.97
CA ARG A 4 -32.46 15.16 -31.68
C ARG A 4 -31.29 15.85 -31.02
N ALA A 5 -31.15 15.70 -29.70
CA ALA A 5 -29.96 16.10 -28.99
C ALA A 5 -28.79 15.40 -29.68
N SER A 6 -27.99 16.16 -30.42
CA SER A 6 -26.76 15.67 -31.02
C SER A 6 -25.94 15.08 -29.89
N VAL A 7 -25.75 13.76 -29.90
CA VAL A 7 -24.92 13.06 -28.92
C VAL A 7 -23.55 13.72 -29.00
N GLU A 8 -23.18 14.49 -27.97
CA GLU A 8 -21.91 15.19 -27.95
C GLU A 8 -20.78 14.16 -28.02
N GLU A 9 -19.95 14.25 -29.06
CA GLU A 9 -18.79 13.38 -29.17
C GLU A 9 -17.89 13.57 -27.94
N PRO A 10 -17.47 12.48 -27.27
CA PRO A 10 -16.65 12.59 -26.08
C PRO A 10 -15.33 13.30 -26.41
N GLN A 11 -15.03 14.36 -25.67
CA GLN A 11 -13.77 15.10 -25.83
C GLN A 11 -12.64 14.36 -25.11
N LEU A 12 -12.02 13.44 -25.84
CA LEU A 12 -10.93 12.60 -25.36
C LEU A 12 -9.60 13.36 -25.38
N HIS A 13 -8.82 13.18 -24.33
CA HIS A 13 -7.49 13.78 -24.16
C HIS A 13 -6.45 12.71 -23.88
N VAL A 14 -5.24 12.91 -24.40
CA VAL A 14 -4.09 12.02 -24.20
C VAL A 14 -2.87 12.84 -23.80
N LEU A 15 -2.03 12.27 -22.93
CA LEU A 15 -0.76 12.86 -22.53
C LEU A 15 0.32 12.56 -23.57
N VAL A 16 0.97 13.59 -24.08
CA VAL A 16 2.02 13.52 -25.11
C VAL A 16 3.25 14.32 -24.64
N PRO A 17 4.49 13.93 -24.97
CA PRO A 17 5.67 14.74 -24.64
C PRO A 17 5.55 16.18 -25.15
N ALA A 18 5.94 17.15 -24.32
CA ALA A 18 5.85 18.58 -24.64
C ALA A 18 6.91 19.05 -25.65
N SER A 19 8.06 18.37 -25.67
CA SER A 19 9.21 18.72 -26.51
C SER A 19 9.80 17.48 -27.16
N GLU A 20 10.57 17.67 -28.21
CA GLU A 20 11.38 16.60 -28.80
C GLU A 20 12.32 15.99 -27.77
N LEU A 21 12.48 14.66 -27.85
CA LEU A 21 13.30 13.90 -26.91
C LEU A 21 14.76 13.88 -27.38
N PRO A 22 15.73 13.98 -26.46
CA PRO A 22 17.14 14.02 -26.83
C PRO A 22 17.58 12.69 -27.46
N ARG A 23 18.48 12.80 -28.46
CA ARG A 23 19.20 11.67 -29.05
C ARG A 23 20.47 11.43 -28.24
N LEU A 24 20.72 10.17 -27.85
CA LEU A 24 21.84 9.84 -26.97
C LEU A 24 22.77 8.80 -27.62
N ASP A 25 24.07 9.06 -27.56
CA ASP A 25 25.11 8.09 -27.84
C ASP A 25 25.40 7.30 -26.56
N MET A 26 24.96 6.03 -26.56
CA MET A 26 25.09 5.11 -25.43
C MET A 26 26.41 4.35 -25.43
N THR A 27 27.33 4.67 -26.35
CA THR A 27 28.66 4.05 -26.42
C THR A 27 29.69 4.73 -25.52
N GLN A 28 29.41 5.98 -25.10
CA GLN A 28 30.34 6.80 -24.32
C GLN A 28 30.10 6.68 -22.82
N THR A 29 30.90 5.85 -22.15
CA THR A 29 30.96 5.86 -20.69
C THR A 29 31.95 6.91 -20.18
N ILE A 30 31.75 7.39 -18.94
CA ILE A 30 32.66 8.34 -18.28
C ILE A 30 34.10 7.82 -18.28
N GLY A 31 34.30 6.52 -18.03
CA GLY A 31 35.62 5.89 -18.07
C GLY A 31 36.27 5.91 -19.47
N VAL A 32 35.49 5.78 -20.55
CA VAL A 32 36.00 5.89 -21.92
C VAL A 32 36.41 7.34 -22.24
N VAL A 33 35.64 8.32 -21.78
CA VAL A 33 35.96 9.74 -21.95
C VAL A 33 37.21 10.11 -21.15
N LEU A 34 37.29 9.72 -19.87
CA LEU A 34 38.45 9.94 -19.01
C LEU A 34 39.70 9.25 -19.55
N SER A 35 39.60 7.98 -19.98
CA SER A 35 40.77 7.27 -20.54
C SER A 35 41.25 7.88 -21.86
N ARG A 36 40.38 8.45 -22.69
CA ARG A 36 40.80 9.24 -23.87
C ARG A 36 41.56 10.51 -23.48
N TRP A 37 41.16 11.14 -22.37
CA TRP A 37 41.77 12.38 -21.89
C TRP A 37 43.13 12.11 -21.21
N VAL A 38 43.19 11.07 -20.35
CA VAL A 38 44.38 10.69 -19.58
C VAL A 38 45.41 9.94 -20.43
N PHE A 39 44.97 9.00 -21.28
CA PHE A 39 45.85 8.17 -22.10
C PHE A 39 45.69 8.52 -23.59
N LYS A 40 46.48 9.47 -24.08
CA LYS A 40 46.52 9.88 -25.49
C LYS A 40 46.89 8.73 -26.45
N SER A 41 47.54 7.65 -25.99
CA SER A 41 47.99 6.55 -26.84
C SER A 41 46.88 5.53 -27.14
N ARG A 42 46.50 5.38 -28.43
CA ARG A 42 45.51 4.40 -28.95
C ARG A 42 45.90 2.92 -28.74
N ALA A 43 47.14 2.61 -28.41
CA ALA A 43 47.71 1.27 -28.58
C ALA A 43 47.38 0.24 -27.47
N SER A 44 46.95 0.62 -26.26
CA SER A 44 46.76 -0.35 -25.15
C SER A 44 45.35 -0.96 -25.05
N ARG A 45 44.46 -0.71 -26.02
CA ARG A 45 43.01 -0.91 -25.84
C ARG A 45 42.50 -2.35 -26.04
N ALA A 46 43.33 -3.30 -26.44
CA ALA A 46 42.84 -4.57 -27.02
C ALA A 46 43.08 -5.87 -26.21
N ARG A 47 43.69 -5.85 -25.02
CA ARG A 47 44.22 -7.13 -24.47
C ARG A 47 44.10 -7.40 -22.97
N HIS A 48 43.11 -6.85 -22.27
CA HIS A 48 42.74 -7.34 -20.93
C HIS A 48 41.51 -8.24 -20.99
N THR A 49 41.67 -9.46 -20.47
CA THR A 49 40.70 -10.55 -20.57
C THR A 49 39.40 -10.20 -19.85
N HIS A 50 38.28 -10.59 -20.47
CA HIS A 50 36.93 -10.32 -19.97
C HIS A 50 36.65 -10.94 -18.59
N VAL A 51 37.44 -11.94 -18.19
CA VAL A 51 37.32 -12.71 -16.95
C VAL A 51 37.93 -11.97 -15.75
N GLU A 52 39.10 -11.34 -15.90
CA GLU A 52 39.73 -10.52 -14.84
C GLU A 52 38.83 -9.36 -14.42
N ARG A 53 38.17 -8.71 -15.41
CA ARG A 53 37.23 -7.62 -15.15
C ARG A 53 35.99 -8.07 -14.36
N LEU A 54 35.54 -9.32 -14.55
CA LEU A 54 34.36 -9.86 -13.88
C LEU A 54 34.64 -10.26 -12.43
N TRP A 55 35.79 -10.88 -12.17
CA TRP A 55 36.22 -11.23 -10.82
C TRP A 55 36.52 -9.97 -10.00
N PHE A 56 37.23 -9.01 -10.58
CA PHE A 56 37.51 -7.74 -9.94
C PHE A 56 36.21 -6.97 -9.64
N ALA A 57 35.24 -6.97 -10.55
CA ALA A 57 33.93 -6.34 -10.30
C ALA A 57 33.15 -7.00 -9.16
N LYS A 58 33.16 -8.34 -9.05
CA LYS A 58 32.51 -9.05 -7.93
C LYS A 58 33.21 -8.78 -6.60
N PHE A 59 34.54 -8.76 -6.58
CA PHE A 59 35.31 -8.43 -5.38
C PHE A 59 35.00 -7.00 -4.91
N LEU A 60 35.05 -6.02 -5.82
CA LEU A 60 34.70 -4.63 -5.53
C LEU A 60 33.26 -4.48 -5.03
N LEU A 61 32.34 -5.30 -5.55
CA LEU A 61 30.95 -5.35 -5.11
C LEU A 61 30.82 -5.83 -3.66
N TRP A 62 31.48 -6.93 -3.31
CA TRP A 62 31.50 -7.45 -1.94
C TRP A 62 32.19 -6.48 -0.99
N ALA A 63 33.32 -5.89 -1.40
CA ALA A 63 34.00 -4.84 -0.64
C ALA A 63 33.08 -3.64 -0.38
N TYR A 64 32.31 -3.21 -1.38
CA TYR A 64 31.32 -2.14 -1.22
C TYR A 64 30.27 -2.46 -0.15
N TYR A 65 29.69 -3.67 -0.17
CA TYR A 65 28.67 -4.07 0.81
C TYR A 65 29.25 -4.26 2.21
N LEU A 66 30.42 -4.88 2.31
CA LEU A 66 31.14 -4.99 3.56
C LEU A 66 31.43 -3.61 4.13
N GLY A 67 31.90 -2.67 3.30
CA GLY A 67 32.13 -1.29 3.70
C GLY A 67 30.88 -0.58 4.24
N HIS A 68 29.70 -0.81 3.65
CA HIS A 68 28.42 -0.31 4.18
C HIS A 68 28.03 -0.94 5.52
N ALA A 69 28.24 -2.26 5.67
CA ALA A 69 27.98 -2.95 6.93
C ALA A 69 28.91 -2.44 8.04
N LEU A 70 30.20 -2.24 7.72
CA LEU A 70 31.16 -1.61 8.62
C LEU A 70 30.73 -0.19 8.99
N ALA A 71 30.27 0.61 8.01
CA ALA A 71 29.76 1.95 8.25
C ALA A 71 28.55 1.99 9.19
N ALA A 72 27.65 0.99 9.13
CA ALA A 72 26.57 0.86 10.09
C ALA A 72 27.13 0.57 11.49
N LEU A 73 28.05 -0.39 11.59
CA LEU A 73 28.62 -0.82 12.87
C LEU A 73 29.33 0.33 13.61
N VAL A 74 29.92 1.30 12.90
CA VAL A 74 30.57 2.49 13.48
C VAL A 74 29.68 3.26 14.45
N PHE A 75 28.37 3.29 14.26
CA PHE A 75 27.45 4.04 15.13
C PHE A 75 27.13 3.35 16.45
N VAL A 76 27.41 2.05 16.58
CA VAL A 76 27.10 1.27 17.80
C VAL A 76 28.32 0.81 18.56
N VAL A 77 29.51 0.91 17.97
CA VAL A 77 30.77 0.54 18.64
C VAL A 77 31.41 1.74 19.34
N PRO A 78 32.21 1.49 20.40
CA PRO A 78 32.98 2.54 21.05
C PRO A 78 33.94 3.24 20.08
N ARG A 79 34.23 4.51 20.33
CA ARG A 79 35.10 5.38 19.51
C ARG A 79 36.43 4.73 19.10
N GLY A 80 37.10 4.06 20.03
CA GLY A 80 38.39 3.40 19.77
C GLY A 80 38.34 2.33 18.68
N VAL A 81 37.20 1.66 18.53
CA VAL A 81 36.95 0.65 17.47
C VAL A 81 36.29 1.29 16.25
N GLY A 82 35.37 2.24 16.46
CA GLY A 82 34.62 2.88 15.38
C GLY A 82 35.50 3.70 14.43
N ALA A 83 36.51 4.41 14.95
CA ALA A 83 37.43 5.21 14.15
C ALA A 83 38.19 4.40 13.07
N PRO A 84 38.94 3.34 13.40
CA PRO A 84 39.61 2.52 12.38
C PRO A 84 38.61 1.80 11.46
N LEU A 85 37.46 1.37 12.00
CA LEU A 85 36.43 0.70 11.23
C LEU A 85 35.82 1.62 10.15
N ALA A 86 35.63 2.90 10.45
CA ALA A 86 35.16 3.90 9.51
C ALA A 86 36.14 4.12 8.36
N ILE A 87 37.44 4.18 8.65
CA ILE A 87 38.50 4.31 7.64
C ILE A 87 38.51 3.08 6.73
N VAL A 88 38.51 1.88 7.31
CA VAL A 88 38.47 0.61 6.55
C VAL A 88 37.20 0.53 5.71
N GLY A 89 36.04 0.86 6.28
CA GLY A 89 34.77 0.89 5.55
C GLY A 89 34.79 1.86 4.36
N CYS A 90 35.43 3.03 4.54
CA CYS A 90 35.59 4.03 3.48
C CYS A 90 36.51 3.51 2.36
N LEU A 91 37.67 2.94 2.72
CA LEU A 91 38.62 2.35 1.77
C LEU A 91 38.04 1.16 1.00
N LEU A 92 37.17 0.37 1.62
CA LEU A 92 36.49 -0.74 0.95
C LEU A 92 35.38 -0.26 0.00
N THR A 93 34.69 0.84 0.35
CA THR A 93 33.55 1.34 -0.42
C THR A 93 33.98 2.18 -1.63
N LEU A 94 34.98 3.06 -1.46
CA LEU A 94 35.38 4.03 -2.48
C LEU A 94 35.76 3.38 -3.83
N PRO A 95 36.62 2.35 -3.90
CA PRO A 95 37.03 1.77 -5.18
C PRO A 95 35.88 1.18 -6.00
N GLY A 96 34.97 0.44 -5.36
CA GLY A 96 33.81 -0.13 -6.04
C GLY A 96 32.87 0.95 -6.58
N SER A 97 32.74 2.02 -5.80
CA SER A 97 31.88 3.15 -6.13
C SER A 97 32.48 4.12 -7.18
N LEU A 98 33.80 4.24 -7.26
CA LEU A 98 34.49 4.93 -8.36
C LEU A 98 34.43 4.10 -9.65
N GLY A 99 34.59 2.77 -9.51
CA GLY A 99 34.41 1.83 -10.61
C GLY A 99 33.01 1.92 -11.22
N SER A 100 31.97 2.04 -10.40
CA SER A 100 30.59 2.21 -10.89
C SER A 100 30.37 3.57 -11.57
N VAL A 101 31.00 4.65 -11.12
CA VAL A 101 30.97 5.96 -11.80
C VAL A 101 31.63 5.89 -13.18
N ALA A 102 32.75 5.19 -13.31
CA ALA A 102 33.41 4.99 -14.61
C ALA A 102 32.52 4.25 -15.63
N LEU A 103 31.55 3.48 -15.15
CA LEU A 103 30.57 2.75 -15.98
C LEU A 103 29.33 3.57 -16.35
N LEU A 104 29.15 4.77 -15.79
CA LEU A 104 28.01 5.62 -16.14
C LEU A 104 28.11 6.09 -17.58
N GLN A 105 26.97 6.11 -18.26
CA GLN A 105 26.81 6.70 -19.59
C GLN A 105 26.94 8.22 -19.48
N ALA A 106 27.96 8.80 -20.11
CA ALA A 106 28.33 10.20 -19.90
C ALA A 106 27.21 11.17 -20.32
N GLN A 107 26.53 10.89 -21.44
CA GLN A 107 25.45 11.75 -21.93
C GLN A 107 24.20 11.67 -21.05
N VAL A 108 23.83 10.46 -20.59
CA VAL A 108 22.71 10.29 -19.65
C VAL A 108 23.04 10.94 -18.30
N ALA A 109 24.27 10.79 -17.81
CA ALA A 109 24.71 11.42 -16.57
C ALA A 109 24.65 12.94 -16.67
N ARG A 110 25.13 13.53 -17.77
CA ARG A 110 24.99 14.97 -18.05
C ARG A 110 23.52 15.41 -18.02
N LEU A 111 22.64 14.62 -18.63
CA LEU A 111 21.21 14.91 -18.66
C LEU A 111 20.59 14.85 -17.24
N VAL A 112 20.93 13.84 -16.44
CA VAL A 112 20.52 13.73 -15.03
C VAL A 112 21.03 14.93 -14.21
N MET A 113 22.26 15.38 -14.43
CA MET A 113 22.82 16.55 -13.76
C MET A 113 22.12 17.88 -14.12
N THR A 114 21.40 17.94 -15.24
CA THR A 114 20.55 19.11 -15.54
C THR A 114 19.20 19.08 -14.82
N THR A 115 18.85 17.96 -14.18
CA THR A 115 17.58 17.84 -13.46
C THR A 115 17.67 18.47 -12.08
N TYR A 116 16.57 19.08 -11.65
CA TYR A 116 16.43 19.57 -10.29
C TYR A 116 16.58 18.46 -9.25
N ASP A 117 16.07 17.25 -9.53
CA ASP A 117 16.08 16.14 -8.58
C ASP A 117 17.52 15.75 -8.19
N PHE A 118 18.46 15.80 -9.14
CA PHE A 118 19.88 15.60 -8.87
C PHE A 118 20.41 16.64 -7.87
N TRP A 119 20.27 17.93 -8.17
CA TRP A 119 20.80 19.01 -7.32
C TRP A 119 20.16 19.03 -5.94
N PHE A 120 18.85 18.86 -5.85
CA PHE A 120 18.16 18.78 -4.57
C PHE A 120 18.70 17.63 -3.71
N PHE A 121 18.82 16.42 -4.28
CA PHE A 121 19.35 15.27 -3.57
C PHE A 121 20.81 15.50 -3.14
N SER A 122 21.65 16.02 -4.03
CA SER A 122 23.06 16.31 -3.76
C SER A 122 23.23 17.36 -2.67
N ILE A 123 22.45 18.45 -2.68
CA ILE A 123 22.54 19.52 -1.66
C ILE A 123 22.11 18.97 -0.29
N VAL A 124 20.97 18.28 -0.22
CA VAL A 124 20.48 17.68 1.03
C VAL A 124 21.49 16.68 1.57
N SER A 125 21.99 15.78 0.72
CA SER A 125 23.01 14.80 1.11
C SER A 125 24.31 15.45 1.59
N THR A 126 24.80 16.46 0.88
CA THR A 126 26.03 17.20 1.25
C THR A 126 25.85 17.88 2.61
N LEU A 127 24.76 18.61 2.80
CA LEU A 127 24.48 19.28 4.06
C LEU A 127 24.40 18.28 5.22
N THR A 128 23.62 17.20 5.08
CA THR A 128 23.50 16.17 6.12
C THR A 128 24.83 15.51 6.43
N CYS A 129 25.64 15.17 5.42
CA CYS A 129 26.92 14.50 5.62
C CYS A 129 27.98 15.43 6.22
N VAL A 130 28.02 16.71 5.84
CA VAL A 130 28.93 17.70 6.45
C VAL A 130 28.61 17.86 7.93
N LEU A 131 27.33 17.99 8.28
CA LEU A 131 26.88 18.11 9.66
C LEU A 131 27.14 16.82 10.45
N LEU A 132 26.89 15.65 9.86
CA LEU A 132 27.19 14.35 10.46
C LEU A 132 28.69 14.17 10.72
N GLY A 133 29.54 14.54 9.77
CA GLY A 133 30.99 14.53 9.94
C GLY A 133 31.43 15.46 11.07
N ARG A 134 30.83 16.64 11.16
CA ARG A 134 31.08 17.59 12.26
C ARG A 134 30.61 17.09 13.62
N ALA A 135 29.49 16.37 13.68
CA ALA A 135 28.94 15.79 14.91
C ALA A 135 29.81 14.63 15.44
N LEU A 136 30.38 13.82 14.54
CA LEU A 136 31.30 12.74 14.91
C LEU A 136 32.67 13.26 15.38
N ASN A 137 33.13 14.39 14.81
CA ASN A 137 34.32 15.14 15.24
C ASN A 137 35.62 14.32 15.37
N ASP A 138 35.73 13.19 14.67
CA ASP A 138 36.90 12.32 14.64
C ASP A 138 36.98 11.52 13.33
N ALA A 139 37.84 10.50 13.25
CA ALA A 139 37.99 9.66 12.07
C ALA A 139 36.70 8.93 11.63
N ARG A 140 35.69 8.80 12.50
CA ARG A 140 34.37 8.26 12.12
C ARG A 140 33.65 9.14 11.11
N ALA A 141 34.04 10.42 10.97
CA ALA A 141 33.57 11.29 9.91
C ALA A 141 33.79 10.72 8.49
N CYS A 142 34.71 9.75 8.30
CA CYS A 142 34.83 8.99 7.06
C CYS A 142 33.52 8.29 6.64
N VAL A 143 32.65 7.92 7.58
CA VAL A 143 31.31 7.36 7.28
C VAL A 143 30.43 8.38 6.56
N ALA A 144 30.57 9.67 6.85
CA ALA A 144 29.83 10.71 6.14
C ALA A 144 30.21 10.76 4.65
N ILE A 145 31.46 10.44 4.29
CA ILE A 145 31.91 10.35 2.89
C ILE A 145 31.23 9.16 2.19
N ILE A 146 31.14 8.01 2.88
CA ILE A 146 30.43 6.81 2.39
C ILE A 146 28.96 7.15 2.12
N PHE A 147 28.30 7.80 3.07
CA PHE A 147 26.91 8.24 2.94
C PHE A 147 26.70 9.21 1.80
N TRP A 148 27.56 10.24 1.71
CA TRP A 148 27.50 11.27 0.70
C TRP A 148 27.67 10.67 -0.69
N TRP A 149 28.70 9.83 -0.86
CA TRP A 149 28.99 9.22 -2.14
C TRP A 149 27.93 8.20 -2.55
N GLY A 150 27.49 7.33 -1.63
CA GLY A 150 26.38 6.41 -1.88
C GLY A 150 25.12 7.14 -2.31
N SER A 151 24.82 8.26 -1.65
CA SER A 151 23.72 9.18 -1.98
C SER A 151 23.82 9.80 -3.36
N VAL A 152 24.96 10.38 -3.72
CA VAL A 152 25.19 10.93 -5.06
C VAL A 152 25.11 9.80 -6.11
N HIS A 153 25.68 8.64 -5.82
CA HIS A 153 25.67 7.50 -6.74
C HIS A 153 24.26 7.00 -7.05
N THR A 154 23.33 6.93 -6.08
CA THR A 154 21.94 6.51 -6.35
C THR A 154 21.19 7.48 -7.27
N THR A 155 21.56 8.76 -7.32
CA THR A 155 20.96 9.73 -8.27
C THR A 155 21.31 9.41 -9.73
N PHE A 156 22.45 8.77 -9.99
CA PHE A 156 22.91 8.37 -11.32
C PHE A 156 22.38 7.01 -11.81
N VAL A 157 21.37 6.43 -11.14
CA VAL A 157 20.78 5.13 -11.50
C VAL A 157 20.34 5.01 -12.96
N ASP A 158 19.93 6.12 -13.57
CA ASP A 158 19.51 6.16 -14.98
C ASP A 158 20.68 6.08 -15.97
N ALA A 159 21.85 6.56 -15.55
CA ALA A 159 23.06 6.55 -16.36
C ALA A 159 23.79 5.19 -16.29
N ASN A 160 23.47 4.33 -15.32
CA ASN A 160 24.06 3.01 -15.22
C ASN A 160 23.13 1.92 -15.77
N THR A 161 23.38 1.51 -17.01
CA THR A 161 22.59 0.48 -17.68
C THR A 161 22.99 -0.94 -17.30
N ARG A 162 24.21 -1.14 -16.77
CA ARG A 162 24.82 -2.47 -16.63
C ARG A 162 24.54 -3.11 -15.27
N LEU A 163 24.35 -2.30 -14.24
CA LEU A 163 24.24 -2.75 -12.84
C LEU A 163 22.84 -2.52 -12.27
N ILE A 164 21.79 -2.67 -13.08
CA ILE A 164 20.44 -2.24 -12.72
C ILE A 164 19.92 -2.88 -11.41
N CYS A 165 20.03 -4.20 -11.26
CA CYS A 165 19.61 -4.90 -10.04
C CYS A 165 20.43 -4.46 -8.82
N TYR A 166 21.73 -4.20 -9.03
CA TYR A 166 22.61 -3.71 -7.99
C TYR A 166 22.18 -2.35 -7.46
N PHE A 167 21.66 -1.43 -8.30
CA PHE A 167 21.15 -0.16 -7.81
C PHE A 167 19.95 -0.28 -6.89
N VAL A 168 19.07 -1.25 -7.13
CA VAL A 168 17.94 -1.50 -6.22
C VAL A 168 18.47 -1.90 -4.86
N ILE A 169 19.40 -2.86 -4.84
CA ILE A 169 20.00 -3.36 -3.58
C ILE A 169 20.81 -2.25 -2.90
N ALA A 170 21.63 -1.51 -3.65
CA ALA A 170 22.42 -0.39 -3.12
C ALA A 170 21.52 0.72 -2.55
N SER A 171 20.41 1.07 -3.22
CA SER A 171 19.45 2.05 -2.71
C SER A 171 18.74 1.56 -1.45
N LEU A 172 18.39 0.28 -1.37
CA LEU A 172 17.84 -0.33 -0.16
C LEU A 172 18.87 -0.37 0.98
N ALA A 173 20.13 -0.70 0.68
CA ALA A 173 21.22 -0.69 1.65
C ALA A 173 21.48 0.72 2.19
N SER A 174 21.50 1.74 1.31
CA SER A 174 21.61 3.15 1.74
C SER A 174 20.40 3.61 2.54
N THR A 175 19.19 3.12 2.22
CA THR A 175 17.97 3.38 3.01
C THR A 175 18.10 2.78 4.42
N ALA A 176 18.50 1.50 4.50
CA ALA A 176 18.67 0.80 5.76
C ALA A 176 19.76 1.45 6.62
N LEU A 177 20.88 1.83 6.00
CA LEU A 177 21.97 2.53 6.67
C LEU A 177 21.52 3.90 7.20
N ALA A 178 20.83 4.71 6.39
CA ALA A 178 20.31 6.02 6.83
C ALA A 178 19.32 5.90 7.98
N LEU A 179 18.40 4.92 7.90
CA LEU A 179 17.42 4.65 8.95
C LEU A 179 18.10 4.14 10.22
N PHE A 180 19.09 3.26 10.10
CA PHE A 180 19.86 2.75 11.22
C PHE A 180 20.63 3.88 11.91
N THR A 181 21.30 4.75 11.16
CA THR A 181 22.00 5.92 11.71
C THR A 181 21.03 6.87 12.40
N PHE A 182 19.85 7.12 11.82
CA PHE A 182 18.80 7.91 12.46
C PHE A 182 18.40 7.29 13.82
N ILE A 183 18.12 5.99 13.86
CA ILE A 183 17.74 5.29 15.10
C ILE A 183 18.89 5.31 16.12
N ALA A 184 20.13 5.08 15.70
CA ALA A 184 21.29 5.04 16.58
C ALA A 184 21.56 6.41 17.25
N ILE A 185 21.39 7.51 16.50
CA ILE A 185 21.52 8.87 17.04
C ILE A 185 20.38 9.15 18.03
N GLU A 186 19.12 8.89 17.65
CA GLU A 186 17.96 9.11 18.54
C GLU A 186 18.00 8.24 19.80
N ALA A 187 18.53 7.03 19.70
CA ALA A 187 18.70 6.13 20.84
C ALA A 187 19.89 6.52 21.74
N GLY A 188 20.67 7.54 21.39
CA GLY A 188 21.84 7.97 22.16
C GLY A 188 22.96 6.92 22.22
N VAL A 189 23.00 5.99 21.28
CA VAL A 189 23.96 4.86 21.27
C VAL A 189 25.33 5.29 20.71
N VAL A 190 25.37 6.39 19.96
CA VAL A 190 26.59 6.87 19.31
C VAL A 190 27.56 7.45 20.36
N SER A 191 28.65 6.72 20.62
CA SER A 191 29.70 7.15 21.56
C SER A 191 30.31 8.49 21.16
N ASP A 192 30.60 9.35 22.13
CA ASP A 192 31.23 10.68 21.92
C ASP A 192 30.52 11.55 20.86
N TRP A 193 29.18 11.47 20.78
CA TRP A 193 28.39 12.34 19.91
C TRP A 193 28.54 13.81 20.37
N SER A 194 29.05 14.67 19.48
CA SER A 194 29.15 16.10 19.78
C SER A 194 27.92 16.83 19.27
N SER A 195 27.00 17.16 20.17
CA SER A 195 25.93 18.11 19.86
C SER A 195 26.55 19.51 19.68
N PHE A 196 26.12 20.21 18.63
CA PHE A 196 26.59 21.57 18.38
C PHE A 196 25.44 22.48 17.94
N PRO A 197 25.38 23.72 18.45
CA PRO A 197 24.45 24.71 17.94
C PRO A 197 24.90 25.16 16.54
N LEU A 198 24.01 25.10 15.55
CA LEU A 198 24.28 25.70 14.23
C LEU A 198 24.19 27.21 14.31
N PHE A 199 23.08 27.71 14.88
CA PHE A 199 22.83 29.12 15.09
C PHE A 199 22.08 29.30 16.41
N THR A 200 22.55 30.23 17.23
CA THR A 200 21.84 30.74 18.41
C THR A 200 21.10 32.00 17.99
N ILE A 201 19.79 31.90 17.89
CA ILE A 201 18.92 32.99 17.46
C ILE A 201 18.05 33.39 18.64
N TYR A 202 18.31 34.57 19.21
CA TYR A 202 17.68 35.03 20.45
C TYR A 202 17.84 33.97 21.56
N ASN A 203 16.72 33.36 21.99
CA ASN A 203 16.67 32.31 23.00
C ASN A 203 16.43 30.90 22.40
N ARG A 204 16.59 30.73 21.08
CA ARG A 204 16.37 29.47 20.39
C ARG A 204 17.70 28.97 19.85
N VAL A 205 17.95 27.68 20.05
CA VAL A 205 19.13 27.01 19.50
C VAL A 205 18.65 26.09 18.38
N VAL A 206 19.09 26.36 17.15
CA VAL A 206 18.92 25.39 16.07
C VAL A 206 20.07 24.41 16.18
N ASP A 207 19.80 23.25 16.78
CA ASP A 207 20.82 22.21 16.96
C ASP A 207 21.16 21.53 15.64
N GLY A 208 22.45 21.25 15.42
CA GLY A 208 22.94 20.45 14.30
C GLY A 208 22.28 19.07 14.24
N ASP A 209 22.05 18.47 15.40
CA ASP A 209 21.47 17.13 15.58
C ASP A 209 20.12 17.00 14.88
N ASN A 210 19.20 17.93 15.16
CA ASN A 210 17.87 17.94 14.56
C ASN A 210 17.92 18.08 13.03
N LEU A 211 18.88 18.85 12.51
CA LEU A 211 19.05 19.03 11.07
C LEU A 211 19.65 17.77 10.41
N ILE A 212 20.57 17.08 11.09
CA ILE A 212 21.11 15.79 10.67
C ILE A 212 19.99 14.75 10.61
N LEU A 213 19.22 14.62 11.68
CA LEU A 213 18.11 13.66 11.79
C LEU A 213 17.06 13.87 10.69
N ASN A 214 16.64 15.12 10.47
CA ASN A 214 15.70 15.43 9.40
C ASN A 214 16.30 15.15 8.00
N GLY A 215 17.58 15.46 7.82
CA GLY A 215 18.34 15.10 6.63
C GLY A 215 18.33 13.60 6.36
N LEU A 216 18.63 12.78 7.36
CA LEU A 216 18.65 11.31 7.27
C LEU A 216 17.26 10.74 6.94
N VAL A 217 16.19 11.24 7.55
CA VAL A 217 14.81 10.83 7.22
C VAL A 217 14.48 11.20 5.77
N THR A 218 14.85 12.40 5.33
CA THR A 218 14.62 12.86 3.96
C THR A 218 15.39 11.98 2.97
N LEU A 219 16.66 11.69 3.22
CA LEU A 219 17.48 10.80 2.40
C LEU A 219 16.91 9.38 2.37
N THR A 220 16.46 8.84 3.50
CA THR A 220 15.79 7.53 3.60
C THR A 220 14.60 7.46 2.65
N ILE A 221 13.72 8.47 2.68
CA ILE A 221 12.53 8.52 1.82
C ILE A 221 12.92 8.62 0.33
N LEU A 222 13.94 9.41 -0.01
CA LEU A 222 14.40 9.57 -1.39
C LEU A 222 15.09 8.30 -1.93
N HIS A 223 15.87 7.62 -1.10
CA HIS A 223 16.48 6.33 -1.45
C HIS A 223 15.43 5.25 -1.65
N LEU A 224 14.43 5.18 -0.76
CA LEU A 224 13.33 4.23 -0.87
C LEU A 224 12.48 4.49 -2.13
N ARG A 225 12.24 5.76 -2.47
CA ARG A 225 11.61 6.17 -3.75
C ARG A 225 12.38 5.61 -4.94
N ASN A 226 13.70 5.79 -4.97
CA ASN A 226 14.53 5.36 -6.09
C ASN A 226 14.54 3.83 -6.21
N ALA A 227 14.67 3.13 -5.08
CA ALA A 227 14.57 1.67 -5.01
C ALA A 227 13.21 1.17 -5.54
N TYR A 228 12.11 1.74 -5.03
CA TYR A 228 10.75 1.36 -5.42
C TYR A 228 10.49 1.61 -6.91
N ARG A 229 10.85 2.78 -7.42
CA ARG A 229 10.68 3.11 -8.84
C ARG A 229 11.50 2.18 -9.72
N ARG A 230 12.76 1.91 -9.39
CA ARG A 230 13.56 0.97 -10.20
C ARG A 230 13.00 -0.44 -10.16
N HIS A 231 12.60 -0.90 -8.99
CA HIS A 231 12.01 -2.23 -8.80
C HIS A 231 10.71 -2.39 -9.61
N THR A 232 9.81 -1.42 -9.54
CA THR A 232 8.58 -1.43 -10.33
C THR A 232 8.85 -1.43 -11.84
N GLU A 233 9.84 -0.65 -12.29
CA GLU A 233 10.24 -0.65 -13.70
C GLU A 233 10.85 -1.98 -14.16
N LEU A 234 11.68 -2.62 -13.33
CA LEU A 234 12.21 -3.96 -13.63
C LEU A 234 11.10 -4.99 -13.77
N ILE A 235 10.08 -4.92 -12.92
CA ILE A 235 8.90 -5.79 -13.00
C ILE A 235 8.11 -5.52 -14.28
N GLU A 236 7.86 -4.25 -14.60
CA GLU A 236 7.14 -3.89 -15.83
C GLU A 236 7.92 -4.32 -17.09
N GLN A 237 9.25 -4.18 -17.09
CA GLN A 237 10.11 -4.67 -18.16
C GLN A 237 10.05 -6.19 -18.31
N ALA A 238 10.13 -6.93 -17.19
CA ALA A 238 10.01 -8.39 -17.19
C ALA A 238 8.66 -8.85 -17.77
N LYS A 239 7.57 -8.13 -17.51
CA LYS A 239 6.23 -8.44 -18.03
C LYS A 239 6.09 -8.20 -19.52
N ILE A 240 6.63 -7.10 -20.04
CA ILE A 240 6.47 -6.72 -21.45
C ILE A 240 7.45 -7.54 -22.34
N GLY A 241 8.47 -8.17 -21.74
CA GLY A 241 9.55 -8.82 -22.51
C GLY A 241 10.33 -7.83 -23.37
N CYS A 242 10.18 -6.52 -23.08
CA CYS A 242 10.72 -5.45 -23.90
C CYS A 242 12.10 -5.05 -23.39
N LYS A 243 13.04 -4.94 -24.32
CA LYS A 243 14.45 -4.59 -24.06
C LYS A 243 14.66 -3.08 -23.86
N ILE A 244 13.65 -2.30 -23.50
CA ILE A 244 13.77 -0.85 -23.32
C ILE A 244 14.06 -0.53 -21.86
N LEU A 245 15.19 0.11 -21.60
CA LEU A 245 15.54 0.60 -20.28
C LEU A 245 14.83 1.93 -20.00
N ARG A 246 13.97 1.96 -18.98
CA ARG A 246 13.25 3.17 -18.60
C ARG A 246 14.06 4.01 -17.61
N CYS A 247 13.99 5.32 -17.79
CA CYS A 247 14.54 6.34 -16.91
C CYS A 247 13.57 6.62 -15.76
N ILE A 248 14.12 6.76 -14.56
CA ILE A 248 13.41 6.92 -13.29
C ILE A 248 13.45 8.37 -12.83
N ASN A 249 14.63 8.97 -12.91
CA ASN A 249 14.96 10.32 -12.46
C ASN A 249 14.78 11.32 -13.62
N TYR A 250 15.25 10.98 -14.82
CA TYR A 250 15.01 11.80 -15.99
C TYR A 250 13.61 11.55 -16.57
N ARG A 251 12.78 12.59 -16.62
CA ARG A 251 11.39 12.55 -17.09
C ARG A 251 11.10 13.70 -18.04
N CYS A 252 10.26 13.47 -19.04
CA CYS A 252 9.81 14.53 -19.95
C CYS A 252 8.62 15.28 -19.38
N ARG A 253 8.46 16.54 -19.81
CA ARG A 253 7.21 17.28 -19.61
C ARG A 253 6.14 16.69 -20.52
N LEU A 254 4.90 16.65 -20.05
CA LEU A 254 3.76 16.21 -20.84
C LEU A 254 2.87 17.40 -21.15
N THR A 255 2.22 17.34 -22.30
CA THR A 255 1.13 18.21 -22.71
C THR A 255 -0.13 17.37 -22.86
N LEU A 256 -1.27 17.95 -22.50
CA LEU A 256 -2.56 17.30 -22.68
C LEU A 256 -3.11 17.66 -24.06
N ARG A 257 -3.03 16.74 -25.02
CA ARG A 257 -3.51 16.96 -26.39
C ARG A 257 -4.91 16.36 -26.58
N ARG A 258 -5.82 17.11 -27.19
CA ARG A 258 -7.15 16.63 -27.58
C ARG A 258 -7.00 15.64 -28.75
N VAL A 259 -7.70 14.51 -28.66
CA VAL A 259 -7.75 13.46 -29.70
C VAL A 259 -9.21 13.28 -30.10
N ASN A 260 -9.50 13.33 -31.40
CA ASN A 260 -10.85 13.06 -31.91
C ASN A 260 -11.14 11.56 -31.78
N ALA A 261 -12.33 11.20 -31.28
CA ALA A 261 -12.72 9.82 -31.04
C ALA A 261 -12.69 8.93 -32.31
N SER A 262 -12.80 9.57 -33.49
CA SER A 262 -12.80 8.95 -34.81
C SER A 262 -11.44 8.93 -35.52
N VAL A 263 -10.43 9.67 -35.02
CA VAL A 263 -9.11 9.68 -35.64
C VAL A 263 -8.31 8.51 -35.09
N ASP A 264 -8.25 7.47 -35.91
CA ASP A 264 -7.27 6.43 -35.79
C ASP A 264 -5.88 7.10 -35.68
N LEU A 265 -5.15 6.82 -34.60
CA LEU A 265 -3.86 7.46 -34.27
C LEU A 265 -2.78 7.24 -35.36
N SER A 266 -3.12 6.55 -36.45
CA SER A 266 -2.33 6.37 -37.66
C SER A 266 -2.02 7.68 -38.39
N GLY A 267 -2.84 8.73 -38.26
CA GLY A 267 -2.67 10.01 -38.97
C GLY A 267 -1.69 11.03 -38.35
N THR A 268 -1.21 10.83 -37.12
CA THR A 268 -0.39 11.84 -36.40
C THR A 268 1.12 11.76 -36.71
N GLY A 269 1.54 10.92 -37.66
CA GLY A 269 2.97 10.68 -37.93
C GLY A 269 3.69 9.95 -36.78
N VAL A 270 2.93 9.33 -35.85
CA VAL A 270 3.47 8.57 -34.73
C VAL A 270 2.88 7.16 -34.76
N MET A 271 3.68 6.19 -35.17
CA MET A 271 3.28 4.78 -35.27
C MET A 271 3.32 4.10 -33.89
N ARG A 272 2.38 3.18 -33.68
CA ARG A 272 2.29 2.37 -32.45
C ARG A 272 3.27 1.20 -32.50
N TYR A 273 4.23 1.16 -31.58
CA TYR A 273 5.06 -0.02 -31.32
C TYR A 273 4.85 -0.47 -29.86
N GLY A 274 3.83 -1.30 -29.63
CA GLY A 274 3.46 -1.77 -28.29
C GLY A 274 3.15 -0.61 -27.34
N ALA A 275 3.94 -0.48 -26.27
CA ALA A 275 3.78 0.52 -25.21
C ALA A 275 4.53 1.84 -25.45
N TYR A 276 4.96 2.14 -26.69
CA TYR A 276 5.82 3.29 -26.99
C TYR A 276 5.34 4.09 -28.21
N TYR A 277 5.68 5.38 -28.22
CA TYR A 277 5.50 6.27 -29.37
C TYR A 277 6.77 6.29 -30.21
N VAL A 278 6.69 5.85 -31.47
CA VAL A 278 7.79 5.91 -32.44
C VAL A 278 7.37 6.82 -33.61
N PRO A 279 8.12 7.90 -33.93
CA PRO A 279 7.84 8.70 -35.11
C PRO A 279 7.84 7.84 -36.38
N SER A 280 6.85 8.00 -37.26
CA SER A 280 6.67 7.16 -38.46
C SER A 280 7.85 7.24 -39.43
N GLN A 281 8.53 8.39 -39.50
CA GLN A 281 9.72 8.62 -40.31
C GLN A 281 10.90 7.71 -39.93
N LEU A 282 10.92 7.20 -38.69
CA LEU A 282 12.05 6.44 -38.17
C LEU A 282 12.04 4.96 -38.62
N ARG A 283 10.97 4.46 -39.24
CA ARG A 283 10.83 3.02 -39.58
C ARG A 283 11.84 2.55 -40.64
N ASP A 284 11.94 3.31 -41.73
CA ASP A 284 12.80 2.96 -42.86
C ASP A 284 14.29 3.27 -42.57
N GLU A 285 14.54 4.12 -41.58
CA GLU A 285 15.86 4.34 -41.00
C GLU A 285 16.23 3.26 -39.96
N LEU A 286 15.30 2.83 -39.08
CA LEU A 286 15.58 1.82 -38.06
C LEU A 286 15.91 0.44 -38.66
N SER A 287 15.37 0.11 -39.84
CA SER A 287 15.71 -1.13 -40.54
C SER A 287 17.11 -1.09 -41.17
N ASN A 288 17.63 0.10 -41.49
CA ASN A 288 18.87 0.28 -42.27
C ASN A 288 20.07 0.79 -41.46
N ILE A 289 19.88 1.31 -40.24
CA ILE A 289 20.99 1.83 -39.42
C ILE A 289 21.66 0.70 -38.62
N SER A 290 22.95 0.49 -38.87
CA SER A 290 23.85 -0.27 -37.99
C SER A 290 24.19 0.62 -36.77
N TYR A 291 23.58 0.34 -35.61
CA TYR A 291 23.42 1.30 -34.50
C TYR A 291 24.65 1.59 -33.62
N PRO A 292 24.96 2.89 -33.39
CA PRO A 292 25.44 3.34 -32.07
C PRO A 292 24.56 4.42 -31.38
N VAL A 293 23.59 5.05 -32.07
CA VAL A 293 22.78 6.15 -31.50
C VAL A 293 21.41 5.64 -31.05
N SER A 294 21.09 5.77 -29.76
CA SER A 294 19.79 5.41 -29.19
C SER A 294 18.93 6.66 -28.97
N GLN A 295 17.76 6.72 -29.60
CA GLN A 295 16.79 7.77 -29.33
C GLN A 295 15.98 7.45 -28.07
N MET A 296 15.82 8.43 -27.17
CA MET A 296 14.87 8.29 -26.07
C MET A 296 13.43 8.28 -26.61
N MET A 297 12.63 7.37 -26.09
CA MET A 297 11.21 7.20 -26.39
C MET A 297 10.38 7.51 -25.16
N ALA A 298 9.24 8.16 -25.36
CA ALA A 298 8.26 8.31 -24.30
C ALA A 298 7.47 7.01 -24.12
N VAL A 299 7.36 6.58 -22.86
CA VAL A 299 6.51 5.44 -22.50
C VAL A 299 5.07 5.90 -22.59
N ARG A 300 4.27 5.16 -23.35
CA ARG A 300 2.85 5.45 -23.50
C ARG A 300 2.12 5.20 -22.20
N THR A 301 1.33 6.18 -21.77
CA THR A 301 0.20 5.94 -20.87
C THR A 301 -1.00 5.63 -21.74
N ASP A 302 -1.48 4.38 -21.74
CA ASP A 302 -2.67 3.97 -22.51
C ASP A 302 -3.97 4.61 -21.97
N GLU A 303 -3.86 5.53 -21.03
CA GLU A 303 -4.97 6.22 -20.41
C GLU A 303 -5.45 7.37 -21.31
N VAL A 304 -6.66 7.22 -21.84
CA VAL A 304 -7.43 8.31 -22.43
C VAL A 304 -8.29 8.94 -21.35
N PHE A 305 -8.25 10.26 -21.27
CA PHE A 305 -9.00 11.05 -20.29
C PHE A 305 -10.19 11.71 -20.98
N ASP A 306 -11.39 11.31 -20.58
CA ASP A 306 -12.61 12.03 -20.94
C ASP A 306 -12.76 13.25 -20.03
N ALA A 307 -12.90 14.42 -20.64
CA ALA A 307 -13.07 15.69 -19.94
C ALA A 307 -14.44 15.83 -19.25
N THR A 308 -15.45 15.04 -19.62
CA THR A 308 -16.78 15.04 -18.99
C THR A 308 -16.80 14.32 -17.64
N HIS A 309 -15.82 13.44 -17.38
CA HIS A 309 -15.76 12.61 -16.18
C HIS A 309 -15.10 13.32 -14.99
N THR A 310 -15.73 14.43 -14.57
CA THR A 310 -15.38 15.21 -13.38
C THR A 310 -16.14 14.76 -12.12
N PHE A 311 -15.82 15.30 -10.94
CA PHE A 311 -16.57 14.99 -9.71
C PHE A 311 -17.97 15.63 -9.73
N LEU A 312 -18.05 16.92 -10.03
CA LEU A 312 -19.26 17.64 -10.39
C LEU A 312 -19.46 17.51 -11.89
N GLN A 313 -20.56 16.92 -12.33
CA GLN A 313 -20.89 16.86 -13.75
C GLN A 313 -21.20 18.29 -14.24
N VAL A 314 -20.24 18.90 -14.94
CA VAL A 314 -20.41 20.22 -15.55
C VAL A 314 -20.70 20.01 -17.03
N SER A 315 -21.85 20.49 -17.50
CA SER A 315 -22.17 20.52 -18.94
C SER A 315 -21.02 21.16 -19.72
N LEU A 316 -20.54 20.53 -20.78
CA LEU A 316 -19.44 21.06 -21.59
C LEU A 316 -19.87 22.33 -22.34
N GLN A 317 -21.16 22.47 -22.66
CA GLN A 317 -21.73 23.68 -23.26
C GLN A 317 -22.38 24.60 -22.22
N PRO A 318 -22.17 25.93 -22.34
CA PRO A 318 -21.22 26.62 -23.23
C PRO A 318 -19.75 26.34 -22.87
N LEU A 319 -18.86 26.48 -23.86
CA LEU A 319 -17.40 26.22 -23.74
C LEU A 319 -16.77 27.04 -22.60
N GLU A 320 -17.29 28.25 -22.40
CA GLU A 320 -16.85 29.20 -21.39
C GLU A 320 -17.93 29.40 -20.33
N TRP A 321 -17.54 29.53 -19.06
CA TRP A 321 -18.45 30.06 -18.06
C TRP A 321 -18.83 31.49 -18.40
N SER A 322 -20.06 31.88 -18.07
CA SER A 322 -20.46 33.28 -18.21
C SER A 322 -19.46 34.20 -17.49
N PRO A 323 -19.16 35.39 -18.02
CA PRO A 323 -18.23 36.32 -17.38
C PRO A 323 -18.55 36.55 -15.90
N ALA A 324 -19.83 36.63 -15.54
CA ALA A 324 -20.29 36.73 -14.16
C ALA A 324 -19.83 35.57 -13.25
N ARG A 325 -19.90 34.31 -13.73
CA ARG A 325 -19.41 33.14 -12.97
C ARG A 325 -17.90 33.15 -12.85
N ARG A 326 -17.17 33.54 -13.91
CA ARG A 326 -15.71 33.66 -13.88
C ARG A 326 -15.27 34.74 -12.89
N ILE A 327 -15.90 35.92 -12.94
CA ILE A 327 -15.65 37.03 -12.02
C ILE A 327 -15.99 36.61 -10.60
N GLY A 328 -17.14 35.96 -10.37
CA GLY A 328 -17.53 35.47 -9.04
C GLY A 328 -16.56 34.43 -8.48
N PHE A 329 -16.05 33.52 -9.31
CA PHE A 329 -15.04 32.54 -8.90
C PHE A 329 -13.68 33.19 -8.62
N ALA A 330 -13.25 34.13 -9.46
CA ALA A 330 -12.03 34.90 -9.28
C ALA A 330 -12.10 35.81 -8.05
N SER A 331 -13.23 36.48 -7.80
CA SER A 331 -13.45 37.32 -6.63
C SER A 331 -13.46 36.49 -5.35
N LEU A 332 -14.05 35.28 -5.37
CA LEU A 332 -14.00 34.35 -4.25
C LEU A 332 -12.55 33.93 -3.92
N SER A 333 -11.75 33.64 -4.93
CA SER A 333 -10.32 33.33 -4.77
C SER A 333 -9.54 34.52 -4.23
N ALA A 334 -9.71 35.71 -4.83
CA ALA A 334 -9.03 36.93 -4.42
C ALA A 334 -9.40 37.34 -2.98
N ALA A 335 -10.68 37.25 -2.62
CA ALA A 335 -11.16 37.49 -1.27
C ALA A 335 -10.57 36.48 -0.27
N GLY A 336 -10.57 35.18 -0.60
CA GLY A 336 -9.96 34.15 0.24
C GLY A 336 -8.49 34.41 0.53
N ILE A 337 -7.70 34.76 -0.49
CA ILE A 337 -6.27 35.10 -0.35
C ILE A 337 -6.08 36.39 0.46
N ALA A 338 -6.79 37.46 0.10
CA ALA A 338 -6.66 38.76 0.77
C ALA A 338 -7.05 38.70 2.25
N LEU A 339 -8.14 38.00 2.58
CA LEU A 339 -8.57 37.79 3.97
C LEU A 339 -7.61 36.90 4.75
N THR A 340 -7.04 35.88 4.13
CA THR A 340 -5.99 35.04 4.75
C THR A 340 -4.75 35.86 5.09
N ILE A 341 -4.27 36.69 4.15
CA ILE A 341 -3.12 37.59 4.36
C ILE A 341 -3.46 38.65 5.41
N GLY A 342 -4.65 39.26 5.33
CA GLY A 342 -5.13 40.25 6.28
C GLY A 342 -5.17 39.69 7.70
N SER A 343 -5.68 38.47 7.89
CA SER A 343 -5.71 37.78 9.18
C SER A 343 -4.30 37.57 9.77
N PHE A 344 -3.30 37.23 8.93
CA PHE A 344 -1.90 37.13 9.38
C PHE A 344 -1.24 38.48 9.70
N ALA A 345 -1.61 39.53 8.96
CA ALA A 345 -1.04 40.87 9.15
C ALA A 345 -1.63 41.59 10.38
N THR A 346 -2.87 41.29 10.75
CA THR A 346 -3.52 41.84 11.94
C THR A 346 -2.99 41.20 13.22
N HIS A 347 -2.76 42.00 14.27
CA HIS A 347 -2.47 41.48 15.60
C HIS A 347 -3.62 40.58 16.10
N PRO A 348 -3.33 39.57 16.95
CA PRO A 348 -4.35 38.69 17.52
C PRO A 348 -5.44 39.52 18.20
N SER A 349 -6.62 39.53 17.60
CA SER A 349 -7.79 40.30 17.98
C SER A 349 -9.04 39.63 17.42
N ASP A 350 -10.22 39.92 17.96
CA ASP A 350 -11.49 39.34 17.46
C ASP A 350 -11.67 39.59 15.95
N ALA A 351 -11.22 40.76 15.46
CA ALA A 351 -11.20 41.08 14.04
C ALA A 351 -10.34 40.10 13.23
N SER A 352 -9.15 39.73 13.71
CA SER A 352 -8.27 38.75 13.04
C SER A 352 -8.89 37.36 12.94
N VAL A 353 -9.71 36.97 13.93
CA VAL A 353 -10.46 35.70 13.94
C VAL A 353 -11.54 35.71 12.89
N VAL A 354 -12.34 36.79 12.85
CA VAL A 354 -13.43 36.96 11.87
C VAL A 354 -12.85 36.97 10.45
N LEU A 355 -11.77 37.72 10.22
CA LEU A 355 -11.06 37.73 8.93
C LEU A 355 -10.52 36.34 8.58
N GLY A 356 -9.94 35.62 9.54
CA GLY A 356 -9.44 34.26 9.35
C GLY A 356 -10.54 33.26 8.98
N LEU A 357 -11.67 33.29 9.68
CA LEU A 357 -12.84 32.45 9.43
C LEU A 357 -13.48 32.75 8.07
N LEU A 358 -13.66 34.03 7.73
CA LEU A 358 -14.17 34.43 6.42
C LEU A 358 -13.21 34.02 5.30
N GLY A 359 -11.89 34.20 5.50
CA GLY A 359 -10.86 33.76 4.57
C GLY A 359 -10.87 32.25 4.38
N PHE A 360 -11.00 31.48 5.46
CA PHE A 360 -11.11 30.02 5.41
C PHE A 360 -12.39 29.56 4.72
N ALA A 361 -13.55 30.16 5.02
CA ALA A 361 -14.81 29.85 4.38
C ALA A 361 -14.76 30.13 2.86
N CYS A 362 -14.21 31.27 2.44
CA CYS A 362 -14.01 31.60 1.03
C CYS A 362 -13.07 30.60 0.34
N THR A 363 -11.96 30.25 1.00
CA THR A 363 -10.98 29.28 0.49
C THR A 363 -11.58 27.88 0.39
N LEU A 364 -12.37 27.45 1.36
CA LEU A 364 -13.06 26.16 1.36
C LEU A 364 -14.10 26.11 0.24
N ALA A 365 -14.93 27.15 0.08
CA ALA A 365 -15.90 27.25 -1.00
C ALA A 365 -15.22 27.20 -2.37
N PHE A 366 -14.13 27.94 -2.56
CA PHE A 366 -13.30 27.86 -3.75
C PHE A 366 -12.79 26.43 -3.98
N SER A 367 -12.21 25.81 -2.95
CA SER A 367 -11.60 24.48 -3.04
C SER A 367 -12.63 23.41 -3.39
N VAL A 368 -13.84 23.46 -2.84
CA VAL A 368 -14.93 22.51 -3.15
C VAL A 368 -15.32 22.60 -4.62
N VAL A 369 -15.52 23.80 -5.14
CA VAL A 369 -15.81 24.00 -6.58
C VAL A 369 -14.64 23.50 -7.42
N TRP A 370 -13.41 23.85 -7.04
CA TRP A 370 -12.18 23.46 -7.72
C TRP A 370 -11.99 21.93 -7.77
N PHE A 371 -12.11 21.23 -6.65
CA PHE A 371 -12.09 19.76 -6.58
C PHE A 371 -13.23 19.12 -7.38
N GLY A 372 -14.39 19.77 -7.39
CA GLY A 372 -15.53 19.36 -8.21
C GLY A 372 -15.21 19.30 -9.70
N LEU A 373 -14.34 20.19 -10.19
CA LEU A 373 -13.92 20.24 -11.60
C LEU A 373 -12.83 19.22 -11.96
N TYR A 374 -12.30 18.47 -10.99
CA TYR A 374 -11.21 17.52 -11.26
C TYR A 374 -11.68 16.30 -12.02
N GLN A 375 -10.85 15.88 -12.98
CA GLN A 375 -11.04 14.62 -13.68
C GLN A 375 -10.62 13.48 -12.75
N ARG A 376 -11.53 12.53 -12.51
CA ARG A 376 -11.35 11.51 -11.44
C ARG A 376 -10.13 10.61 -11.62
N ARG A 377 -9.81 10.22 -12.86
CA ARG A 377 -8.65 9.38 -13.19
C ARG A 377 -7.35 10.16 -13.11
N LEU A 378 -7.33 11.39 -13.60
CA LEU A 378 -6.17 12.27 -13.58
C LEU A 378 -5.82 12.68 -12.15
N LEU A 379 -6.83 12.99 -11.31
CA LEU A 379 -6.61 13.19 -9.88
C LEU A 379 -6.00 11.96 -9.22
N ARG A 380 -6.54 10.76 -9.51
CA ARG A 380 -5.97 9.52 -8.98
C ARG A 380 -4.52 9.35 -9.43
N HIS A 381 -4.21 9.68 -10.68
CA HIS A 381 -2.85 9.62 -11.21
C HIS A 381 -1.92 10.60 -10.47
N VAL A 382 -2.35 11.85 -10.28
CA VAL A 382 -1.61 12.89 -9.54
C VAL A 382 -1.38 12.48 -8.09
N VAL A 383 -2.44 12.10 -7.38
CA VAL A 383 -2.40 11.79 -5.94
C VAL A 383 -1.58 10.54 -5.63
N LEU A 384 -1.49 9.59 -6.57
CA LEU A 384 -0.64 8.41 -6.43
C LEU A 384 0.81 8.65 -6.90
N THR A 385 1.13 9.83 -7.44
CA THR A 385 2.54 10.15 -7.72
C THR A 385 3.29 10.36 -6.41
N PHE A 386 4.50 9.82 -6.33
CA PHE A 386 5.39 10.06 -5.20
C PHE A 386 5.62 11.56 -4.96
N ASP A 387 5.77 12.35 -6.03
CA ASP A 387 6.06 13.78 -5.93
C ASP A 387 4.91 14.53 -5.23
N PHE A 388 3.65 14.18 -5.53
CA PHE A 388 2.49 14.66 -4.79
C PHE A 388 2.50 14.20 -3.33
N LEU A 389 2.63 12.89 -3.07
CA LEU A 389 2.56 12.35 -1.70
C LEU A 389 3.65 12.93 -0.81
N PHE A 390 4.87 13.02 -1.33
CA PHE A 390 6.00 13.61 -0.63
C PHE A 390 5.73 15.10 -0.35
N LEU A 391 5.33 15.88 -1.35
CA LEU A 391 5.09 17.30 -1.17
C LEU A 391 3.90 17.57 -0.23
N SER A 392 2.79 16.85 -0.39
CA SER A 392 1.61 16.93 0.50
C SER A 392 1.98 16.59 1.95
N LEU A 393 2.79 15.56 2.18
CA LEU A 393 3.27 15.21 3.52
C LEU A 393 4.17 16.31 4.10
N GLN A 394 5.16 16.80 3.34
CA GLN A 394 6.06 17.86 3.79
C GLN A 394 5.31 19.15 4.11
N LEU A 395 4.35 19.54 3.27
CA LEU A 395 3.50 20.71 3.47
C LEU A 395 2.60 20.56 4.69
N SER A 396 1.98 19.39 4.87
CA SER A 396 1.10 19.13 6.01
C SER A 396 1.87 19.12 7.33
N LEU A 397 3.07 18.51 7.34
CA LEU A 397 3.96 18.52 8.51
C LEU A 397 4.48 19.93 8.81
N GLY A 398 4.89 20.69 7.80
CA GLY A 398 5.36 22.07 7.95
C GLY A 398 4.26 22.98 8.50
N LEU A 399 3.08 22.99 7.87
CA LEU A 399 1.96 23.83 8.31
C LEU A 399 1.37 23.36 9.63
N GLY A 400 1.30 22.06 9.88
CA GLY A 400 0.97 21.52 11.20
C GLY A 400 1.96 21.98 12.28
N GLY A 401 3.26 22.03 11.94
CA GLY A 401 4.28 22.59 12.81
C GLY A 401 4.10 24.08 13.09
N VAL A 402 3.72 24.88 12.08
CA VAL A 402 3.36 26.30 12.27
C VAL A 402 2.14 26.44 13.18
N SER A 403 1.08 25.65 12.97
CA SER A 403 -0.11 25.64 13.83
C SER A 403 0.22 25.24 15.27
N MET A 404 1.11 24.27 15.46
CA MET A 404 1.61 23.87 16.77
C MET A 404 2.40 25.00 17.45
N LEU A 405 3.26 25.73 16.73
CA LEU A 405 3.93 26.92 17.26
C LEU A 405 2.95 28.02 17.67
N PHE A 406 1.83 28.16 16.95
CA PHE A 406 0.71 29.02 17.35
C PHE A 406 -0.19 28.41 18.43
N ARG A 407 0.11 27.21 18.93
CA ARG A 407 -0.69 26.47 19.93
C ARG A 407 -2.15 26.28 19.52
N TRP A 408 -2.40 26.16 18.22
CA TRP A 408 -3.75 26.05 17.66
C TRP A 408 -4.67 27.24 18.00
N ASP A 409 -4.09 28.41 18.28
CA ASP A 409 -4.81 29.68 18.42
C ASP A 409 -5.48 30.08 17.08
N THR A 410 -6.26 31.14 17.09
CA THR A 410 -6.96 31.76 15.95
C THR A 410 -6.09 31.95 14.70
N ARG A 411 -4.78 32.19 14.86
CA ARG A 411 -3.78 32.24 13.78
C ARG A 411 -3.57 30.91 13.04
N ALA A 412 -4.02 29.78 13.58
CA ALA A 412 -4.00 28.49 12.88
C ALA A 412 -5.09 28.39 11.78
N ILE A 413 -6.14 29.21 11.84
CA ILE A 413 -7.21 29.26 10.83
C ILE A 413 -6.67 29.70 9.45
N PRO A 414 -5.92 30.81 9.34
CA PRO A 414 -5.33 31.18 8.05
C PRO A 414 -4.22 30.20 7.62
N VAL A 415 -3.53 29.49 8.54
CA VAL A 415 -2.63 28.37 8.18
C VAL A 415 -3.38 27.24 7.49
N ALA A 416 -4.58 26.87 7.98
CA ALA A 416 -5.43 25.87 7.33
C ALA A 416 -5.92 26.34 5.94
N SER A 417 -6.16 27.63 5.76
CA SER A 417 -6.48 28.22 4.45
C SER A 417 -5.31 28.07 3.48
N ILE A 418 -4.07 28.39 3.92
CA ILE A 418 -2.85 28.16 3.13
C ILE A 418 -2.71 26.67 2.78
N TRP A 419 -2.97 25.76 3.71
CA TRP A 419 -2.92 24.32 3.46
C TRP A 419 -3.86 23.90 2.32
N LEU A 420 -5.09 24.42 2.28
CA LEU A 420 -6.05 24.16 1.19
C LEU A 420 -5.58 24.75 -0.15
N TRP A 421 -5.08 25.99 -0.16
CA TRP A 421 -4.55 26.63 -1.37
C TRP A 421 -3.42 25.82 -1.98
N LEU A 422 -2.51 25.33 -1.15
CA LEU A 422 -1.39 24.52 -1.62
C LEU A 422 -1.84 23.16 -2.13
N HIS A 423 -2.83 22.54 -1.49
CA HIS A 423 -3.40 21.29 -2.00
C HIS A 423 -4.07 21.49 -3.35
N CYS A 424 -4.82 22.59 -3.54
CA CYS A 424 -5.38 22.96 -4.85
C CYS A 424 -4.27 23.16 -5.89
N LEU A 425 -3.15 23.77 -5.48
CA LEU A 425 -2.01 24.02 -6.34
C LEU A 425 -1.30 22.75 -6.80
N ILE A 426 -0.98 21.84 -5.88
CA ILE A 426 -0.27 20.59 -6.19
C ILE A 426 -1.20 19.56 -6.87
N THR A 427 -2.52 19.80 -6.87
CA THR A 427 -3.50 19.00 -7.62
C THR A 427 -3.99 19.67 -8.90
N LEU A 428 -3.42 20.82 -9.30
CA LEU A 428 -3.82 21.55 -10.51
C LEU A 428 -3.79 20.70 -11.79
N ASP A 429 -2.87 19.75 -11.89
CA ASP A 429 -2.78 18.84 -13.03
C ASP A 429 -3.99 17.91 -13.17
N ALA A 430 -4.80 17.74 -12.12
CA ALA A 430 -6.06 17.00 -12.20
C ALA A 430 -7.16 17.76 -12.98
N LEU A 431 -6.96 19.07 -13.20
CA LEU A 431 -7.85 19.91 -13.97
C LEU A 431 -7.52 19.80 -15.46
N THR A 432 -8.47 19.36 -16.29
CA THR A 432 -8.26 19.29 -17.74
C THR A 432 -8.07 20.69 -18.32
N LEU A 433 -7.39 20.79 -19.46
CA LEU A 433 -7.16 22.06 -20.14
C LEU A 433 -8.47 22.80 -20.47
N LEU A 434 -9.51 22.05 -20.84
CA LEU A 434 -10.85 22.59 -21.06
C LEU A 434 -11.43 23.21 -19.80
N MET A 435 -11.30 22.54 -18.65
CA MET A 435 -11.78 23.10 -17.39
C MET A 435 -11.00 24.34 -16.99
N LYS A 436 -9.67 24.38 -17.18
CA LYS A 436 -8.82 25.58 -16.99
C LYS A 436 -9.29 26.76 -17.84
N ARG A 437 -9.51 26.53 -19.15
CA ARG A 437 -10.02 27.56 -20.08
C ARG A 437 -11.44 27.99 -19.71
N LYS A 438 -12.30 27.05 -19.32
CA LYS A 438 -13.68 27.32 -18.94
C LYS A 438 -13.79 28.29 -17.75
N ILE A 439 -12.95 28.10 -16.73
CA ILE A 439 -12.87 29.01 -15.57
C ILE A 439 -12.00 30.26 -15.81
N GLY A 440 -11.28 30.35 -16.94
CA GLY A 440 -10.37 31.45 -17.24
C GLY A 440 -9.04 31.40 -16.48
N PHE A 441 -8.65 30.25 -15.95
CA PHE A 441 -7.44 30.10 -15.15
C PHE A 441 -6.20 30.03 -16.06
N ARG A 442 -5.48 31.15 -16.13
CA ARG A 442 -4.17 31.24 -16.81
C ARG A 442 -3.02 30.85 -15.91
N LYS A 443 -1.92 30.44 -16.51
CA LYS A 443 -0.67 30.05 -15.84
C LYS A 443 -0.06 31.17 -14.97
N GLN A 444 -0.24 32.42 -15.37
CA GLN A 444 0.27 33.58 -14.62
C GLN A 444 -0.32 33.69 -13.21
N HIS A 445 -1.60 33.34 -13.03
CA HIS A 445 -2.23 33.31 -11.70
C HIS A 445 -1.53 32.32 -10.78
N LEU A 446 -1.18 31.16 -11.31
CA LEU A 446 -0.43 30.15 -10.57
C LEU A 446 0.97 30.63 -10.19
N ALA A 447 1.67 31.30 -11.10
CA ALA A 447 2.98 31.87 -10.82
C ALA A 447 2.90 32.90 -9.68
N CYS A 448 1.86 33.75 -9.68
CA CYS A 448 1.61 34.72 -8.62
C CYS A 448 1.36 34.03 -7.26
N ILE A 449 0.51 32.99 -7.23
CA ILE A 449 0.23 32.22 -6.00
C ILE A 449 1.51 31.54 -5.48
N LEU A 450 2.31 30.93 -6.37
CA LEU A 450 3.59 30.32 -6.01
C LEU A 450 4.59 31.35 -5.48
N LEU A 451 4.66 32.53 -6.09
CA LEU A 451 5.55 33.60 -5.66
C LEU A 451 5.15 34.11 -4.27
N LEU A 452 3.85 34.33 -4.02
CA LEU A 452 3.33 34.68 -2.70
C LEU A 452 3.63 33.60 -1.67
N PHE A 453 3.52 32.32 -2.05
CA PHE A 453 3.86 31.22 -1.16
C PHE A 453 5.35 31.18 -0.82
N VAL A 454 6.23 31.31 -1.82
CA VAL A 454 7.68 31.41 -1.63
C VAL A 454 8.02 32.60 -0.73
N ALA A 455 7.42 33.77 -0.99
CA ALA A 455 7.59 34.95 -0.15
C ALA A 455 7.12 34.71 1.29
N SER A 456 5.98 34.03 1.50
CA SER A 456 5.48 33.70 2.83
C SER A 456 6.44 32.79 3.61
N GLN A 457 7.07 31.82 2.94
CA GLN A 457 8.08 30.96 3.59
C GLN A 457 9.31 31.75 3.98
N VAL A 458 9.79 32.64 3.11
CA VAL A 458 10.92 33.54 3.42
C VAL A 458 10.56 34.43 4.61
N LEU A 459 9.36 35.00 4.65
CA LEU A 459 8.89 35.79 5.78
C LEU A 459 8.80 34.98 7.07
N ILE A 460 8.27 33.76 7.05
CA ILE A 460 8.22 32.87 8.23
C ILE A 460 9.63 32.53 8.70
N VAL A 461 10.55 32.22 7.79
CA VAL A 461 11.97 31.99 8.13
C VAL A 461 12.59 33.26 8.71
N CYS A 462 12.33 34.44 8.14
CA CYS A 462 12.79 35.71 8.68
C CYS A 462 12.20 36.02 10.06
N GLU A 463 10.93 35.68 10.32
CA GLU A 463 10.31 35.81 11.64
C GLU A 463 10.91 34.82 12.65
N LEU A 464 11.20 33.59 12.22
CA LEU A 464 11.86 32.59 13.05
C LEU A 464 13.31 32.96 13.38
N VAL A 465 14.03 33.55 12.43
CA VAL A 465 15.49 33.76 12.47
C VAL A 465 15.90 35.19 12.86
N VAL A 466 15.23 36.21 12.34
CA VAL A 466 15.69 37.60 12.39
C VAL A 466 14.75 38.50 13.19
N LEU A 467 13.44 38.48 12.92
CA LEU A 467 12.52 39.49 13.44
C LEU A 467 11.95 39.15 14.82
N ASN A 468 11.68 37.86 15.09
CA ASN A 468 11.12 37.35 16.35
C ASN A 468 9.89 38.11 16.86
N ARG A 469 9.09 38.72 15.99
CA ARG A 469 7.93 39.55 16.41
C ARG A 469 6.83 38.70 17.03
N TRP A 470 6.70 37.46 16.57
CA TRP A 470 5.64 36.54 17.01
C TRP A 470 5.91 35.84 18.34
N GLN A 471 7.09 36.08 18.96
CA GLN A 471 7.49 35.46 20.24
C GLN A 471 7.26 33.93 20.29
N LEU A 472 7.47 33.24 19.17
CA LEU A 472 7.20 31.79 19.07
C LEU A 472 8.04 31.04 20.11
N ARG A 473 7.41 30.23 20.97
CA ARG A 473 8.15 29.41 21.92
C ARG A 473 8.56 28.12 21.22
N ASP A 474 9.81 27.70 21.41
CA ASP A 474 10.20 26.38 20.96
C ASP A 474 9.43 25.34 21.79
N LEU A 475 8.78 24.42 21.09
CA LEU A 475 7.98 23.36 21.70
C LEU A 475 8.79 22.08 21.64
N VAL A 476 9.00 21.49 22.81
CA VAL A 476 9.60 20.16 22.93
C VAL A 476 8.48 19.15 22.95
N ILE A 477 8.38 18.37 21.88
CA ILE A 477 7.45 17.25 21.78
C ILE A 477 8.19 16.01 22.26
N LYS A 478 7.79 15.47 23.42
CA LYS A 478 8.31 14.18 23.90
C LYS A 478 7.56 13.07 23.17
N LEU A 479 8.23 12.44 22.21
CA LEU A 479 7.62 11.39 21.39
C LEU A 479 7.75 10.06 22.12
N LEU A 480 6.70 9.64 22.81
CA LEU A 480 6.66 8.46 23.67
C LEU A 480 7.60 8.60 24.88
N ASP A 481 7.44 7.78 25.93
CA ASP A 481 8.33 7.75 27.11
C ASP A 481 9.75 7.21 26.78
N LEU A 482 10.17 7.27 25.52
CA LEU A 482 11.48 6.83 25.04
C LEU A 482 12.60 7.84 25.35
N GLY A 483 12.29 8.95 26.04
CA GLY A 483 13.26 10.00 26.35
C GLY A 483 13.66 10.86 25.13
N VAL A 484 13.01 10.67 23.97
CA VAL A 484 13.29 11.42 22.75
C VAL A 484 12.57 12.77 22.77
N GLU A 485 13.36 13.84 22.83
CA GLU A 485 12.88 15.23 22.81
C GLU A 485 12.96 15.81 21.40
N TRP A 486 11.82 15.97 20.73
CA TRP A 486 11.76 16.61 19.42
C TRP A 486 11.48 18.11 19.54
N ARG A 487 12.46 18.93 19.14
CA ARG A 487 12.29 20.39 19.07
C ARG A 487 11.58 20.80 17.79
N LEU A 488 10.48 21.54 17.94
CA LEU A 488 9.62 21.89 16.83
C LEU A 488 10.24 22.94 15.89
N VAL A 489 11.02 23.89 16.42
CA VAL A 489 11.61 24.96 15.59
C VAL A 489 12.64 24.42 14.58
N PRO A 490 13.63 23.59 14.97
CA PRO A 490 14.55 22.97 14.02
C PRO A 490 13.84 22.07 12.99
N PHE A 491 12.82 21.32 13.43
CA PHE A 491 11.99 20.52 12.54
C PHE A 491 11.31 21.41 11.49
N LEU A 492 10.63 22.48 11.93
CA LEU A 492 9.93 23.40 11.05
C LEU A 492 10.89 24.10 10.09
N PHE A 493 12.04 24.57 10.57
CA PHE A 493 13.06 25.21 9.74
C PHE A 493 13.49 24.30 8.57
N SER A 494 13.77 23.02 8.88
CA SER A 494 14.13 22.05 7.85
C SER A 494 12.97 21.78 6.87
N ARG A 495 11.72 21.70 7.34
CA ARG A 495 10.53 21.52 6.47
C ARG A 495 10.26 22.73 5.59
N LEU A 496 10.43 23.95 6.12
CA LEU A 496 10.30 25.19 5.35
C LEU A 496 11.35 25.28 4.25
N ASN A 497 12.61 24.93 4.53
CA ASN A 497 13.66 24.88 3.52
C ASN A 497 13.36 23.85 2.43
N ALA A 498 12.93 22.63 2.80
CA ALA A 498 12.52 21.63 1.82
C ALA A 498 11.35 22.15 0.95
N SER A 499 10.32 22.70 1.58
CA SER A 499 9.16 23.29 0.91
C SER A 499 9.57 24.44 -0.03
N PHE A 500 10.53 25.27 0.38
CA PHE A 500 11.05 26.40 -0.41
C PHE A 500 11.70 25.94 -1.70
N VAL A 501 12.64 24.99 -1.60
CA VAL A 501 13.35 24.50 -2.79
C VAL A 501 12.35 23.85 -3.75
N TRP A 502 11.36 23.12 -3.24
CA TRP A 502 10.27 22.55 -4.05
C TRP A 502 9.33 23.59 -4.66
N SER A 503 8.96 24.63 -3.90
CA SER A 503 8.11 25.71 -4.39
C SER A 503 8.82 26.48 -5.50
N TRP A 504 10.13 26.69 -5.36
CA TRP A 504 10.98 27.28 -6.38
C TRP A 504 11.05 26.41 -7.65
N ARG A 505 11.15 25.08 -7.51
CA ARG A 505 11.05 24.14 -8.64
C ARG A 505 9.71 24.27 -9.37
N LEU A 506 8.61 24.35 -8.63
CA LEU A 506 7.29 24.52 -9.24
C LEU A 506 7.20 25.86 -9.94
N LEU A 507 7.68 26.94 -9.30
CA LEU A 507 7.68 28.28 -9.87
C LEU A 507 8.49 28.34 -11.17
N THR A 508 9.68 27.74 -11.21
CA THR A 508 10.51 27.68 -12.43
C THR A 508 9.85 26.87 -13.54
N ARG A 509 9.16 25.76 -13.24
CA ARG A 509 8.35 25.02 -14.24
C ARG A 509 7.18 25.85 -14.76
N VAL A 510 6.55 26.60 -13.86
CA VAL A 510 5.42 27.46 -14.21
C VAL A 510 5.89 28.69 -15.00
N ALA A 511 7.07 29.23 -14.72
CA ALA A 511 7.64 30.33 -15.48
C ALA A 511 8.11 29.89 -16.88
N LEU A 512 8.70 28.69 -17.01
CA LEU A 512 9.37 28.24 -18.24
C LEU A 512 8.55 27.28 -19.14
N GLY A 513 7.43 26.73 -18.66
CA GLY A 513 6.60 25.81 -19.47
C GLY A 513 5.57 26.52 -20.35
N SER A 514 4.95 25.79 -21.27
CA SER A 514 3.75 26.25 -21.99
C SER A 514 2.50 26.28 -21.09
N GLU A 515 1.37 26.82 -21.55
CA GLU A 515 0.09 26.75 -20.81
C GLU A 515 -0.50 25.33 -20.78
N ASP A 516 -0.15 24.51 -21.77
CA ASP A 516 -0.67 23.15 -21.94
C ASP A 516 0.19 22.10 -21.21
N ASP A 517 1.36 22.50 -20.68
CA ASP A 517 2.27 21.64 -19.94
C ASP A 517 1.69 21.24 -18.57
N THR A 518 1.82 19.96 -18.22
CA THR A 518 1.62 19.47 -16.86
C THR A 518 2.78 19.87 -15.96
N ILE A 519 2.48 20.17 -14.68
CA ILE A 519 3.45 20.74 -13.74
C ILE A 519 4.03 19.68 -12.79
N ILE A 520 3.18 18.79 -12.29
CA ILE A 520 3.47 17.70 -11.34
C ILE A 520 3.60 16.36 -12.08
N VAL A 521 2.66 16.04 -12.96
CA VAL A 521 2.67 14.80 -13.75
C VAL A 521 3.76 14.94 -14.81
N MET A 522 4.68 13.98 -14.82
CA MET A 522 5.82 13.96 -15.75
C MET A 522 5.83 12.62 -16.49
N GLY A 523 6.17 12.67 -17.77
CA GLY A 523 6.20 11.51 -18.65
C GLY A 523 7.42 10.65 -18.41
N ARG A 524 7.21 9.33 -18.42
CA ARG A 524 8.31 8.37 -18.31
C ARG A 524 9.00 8.25 -19.67
N LEU A 525 10.32 8.12 -19.63
CA LEU A 525 11.17 7.95 -20.80
C LEU A 525 11.85 6.60 -20.74
N GLY A 526 12.22 6.05 -21.90
CA GLY A 526 13.07 4.89 -21.99
C GLY A 526 13.85 4.85 -23.29
N TYR A 527 14.91 4.08 -23.35
CA TYR A 527 15.71 3.89 -24.55
C TYR A 527 15.96 2.39 -24.78
N PRO A 528 16.10 1.94 -26.04
CA PRO A 528 16.33 0.54 -26.33
C PRO A 528 17.71 0.14 -25.80
N HIS A 529 17.75 -0.93 -25.00
CA HIS A 529 18.95 -1.49 -24.41
C HIS A 529 19.24 -2.83 -25.08
N LEU A 530 20.34 -2.94 -25.83
CA LEU A 530 20.82 -4.23 -26.32
C LEU A 530 21.38 -5.03 -25.12
N PRO A 531 20.75 -6.14 -24.70
CA PRO A 531 21.34 -6.97 -23.67
C PRO A 531 22.63 -7.58 -24.23
N TYR A 532 23.77 -7.24 -23.63
CA TYR A 532 24.86 -8.21 -23.57
C TYR A 532 24.30 -9.38 -22.75
N THR A 533 23.95 -10.47 -23.41
CA THR A 533 23.57 -11.72 -22.75
C THR A 533 24.76 -12.23 -21.96
N TYR A 534 24.79 -11.91 -20.67
CA TYR A 534 25.66 -12.59 -19.72
C TYR A 534 25.03 -13.94 -19.40
N ASP A 535 25.54 -14.98 -20.05
CA ASP A 535 25.14 -16.36 -19.81
C ASP A 535 25.69 -16.78 -18.43
N PHE A 536 24.90 -16.57 -17.38
CA PHE A 536 25.26 -16.98 -16.03
C PHE A 536 25.08 -18.50 -15.90
N LYS A 537 26.16 -19.26 -16.17
CA LYS A 537 26.26 -20.67 -15.80
C LYS A 537 26.03 -20.82 -14.29
N LYS A 538 25.01 -21.59 -13.94
CA LYS A 538 24.58 -21.90 -12.57
C LYS A 538 25.68 -22.72 -11.87
N PRO A 539 26.25 -22.27 -10.73
CA PRO A 539 27.19 -23.10 -9.97
C PRO A 539 26.44 -24.25 -9.27
N THR A 540 26.99 -25.46 -9.37
CA THR A 540 26.57 -26.66 -8.65
C THR A 540 27.08 -26.59 -7.21
N ASN A 541 26.17 -26.74 -6.24
CA ASN A 541 26.45 -26.68 -4.81
C ASN A 541 26.79 -28.08 -4.28
N ASP A 542 28.03 -28.29 -3.85
CA ASP A 542 28.40 -29.30 -2.85
C ASP A 542 29.14 -28.60 -1.71
N ALA A 543 28.48 -28.49 -0.56
CA ALA A 543 29.13 -28.13 0.70
C ALA A 543 28.32 -28.71 1.86
N THR A 544 28.92 -29.69 2.53
CA THR A 544 28.44 -30.34 3.76
C THR A 544 28.68 -29.43 4.96
N VAL A 545 27.64 -29.23 5.77
CA VAL A 545 27.67 -28.41 6.99
C VAL A 545 27.90 -29.32 8.21
N GLY A 546 29.00 -29.09 8.93
CA GLY A 546 29.33 -29.77 10.18
C GLY A 546 28.51 -29.23 11.37
N VAL A 547 28.06 -30.14 12.21
CA VAL A 547 27.27 -29.87 13.43
C VAL A 547 28.21 -29.60 14.60
N VAL A 548 28.07 -28.42 15.22
CA VAL A 548 28.79 -28.04 16.44
C VAL A 548 27.87 -28.23 17.65
N LYS A 549 28.36 -28.93 18.67
CA LYS A 549 27.71 -29.14 19.97
C LYS A 549 28.13 -28.00 20.91
N MET A 550 27.18 -27.24 21.45
CA MET A 550 27.46 -26.19 22.45
C MET A 550 26.99 -26.62 23.84
N THR A 551 27.83 -26.34 24.83
CA THR A 551 27.60 -26.52 26.27
C THR A 551 27.01 -25.25 26.89
N HIS A 552 26.16 -25.46 27.90
CA HIS A 552 25.19 -24.49 28.42
C HIS A 552 25.82 -23.52 29.44
N SER A 553 25.78 -22.20 29.18
CA SER A 553 26.01 -21.16 30.19
C SER A 553 24.78 -20.22 30.27
N GLN A 554 24.53 -19.65 31.45
CA GLN A 554 23.33 -18.85 31.76
C GLN A 554 23.23 -17.50 31.01
N HIS A 555 24.24 -17.10 30.23
CA HIS A 555 24.22 -15.90 29.37
C HIS A 555 23.99 -16.19 27.88
N THR A 556 23.45 -17.37 27.55
CA THR A 556 23.33 -17.82 26.15
C THR A 556 22.20 -17.14 25.37
N GLY A 557 21.18 -16.58 26.04
CA GLY A 557 20.00 -16.02 25.36
C GLY A 557 20.29 -14.82 24.45
N GLU A 558 21.09 -13.87 24.93
CA GLU A 558 21.49 -12.66 24.18
C GLU A 558 22.29 -12.97 22.90
N PRO A 559 23.42 -13.72 22.95
CA PRO A 559 24.18 -14.04 21.76
C PRO A 559 23.37 -14.95 20.81
N LEU A 560 22.55 -15.87 21.33
CA LEU A 560 21.69 -16.71 20.48
C LEU A 560 20.62 -15.90 19.73
N ALA A 561 20.05 -14.85 20.34
CA ALA A 561 19.11 -13.97 19.66
C ALA A 561 19.77 -13.23 18.49
N ILE A 562 20.98 -12.69 18.69
CA ILE A 562 21.76 -12.02 17.64
C ILE A 562 22.14 -13.01 16.53
N ILE A 563 22.62 -14.20 16.90
CA ILE A 563 22.97 -15.26 15.95
C ILE A 563 21.72 -15.67 15.16
N ALA A 564 20.57 -15.84 15.81
CA ALA A 564 19.32 -16.15 15.15
C ALA A 564 18.93 -15.08 14.13
N VAL A 565 19.12 -13.79 14.44
CA VAL A 565 18.90 -12.69 13.49
C VAL A 565 19.82 -12.79 12.28
N LEU A 566 21.13 -12.96 12.52
CA LEU A 566 22.14 -13.05 11.47
C LEU A 566 21.94 -14.26 10.55
N LEU A 567 21.52 -15.40 11.11
CA LEU A 567 21.24 -16.61 10.34
C LEU A 567 19.90 -16.53 9.60
N THR A 568 18.88 -15.91 10.20
CA THR A 568 17.53 -15.94 9.64
C THR A 568 17.32 -14.87 8.58
N ILE A 569 17.89 -13.67 8.73
CA ILE A 569 17.69 -12.54 7.79
C ILE A 569 18.11 -12.88 6.35
N PRO A 570 19.29 -13.46 6.08
CA PRO A 570 19.69 -13.76 4.70
C PRO A 570 18.77 -14.78 4.02
N GLY A 571 18.40 -15.86 4.71
CA GLY A 571 17.47 -16.87 4.19
C GLY A 571 16.08 -16.29 3.96
N SER A 572 15.65 -15.41 4.87
CA SER A 572 14.40 -14.65 4.82
C SER A 572 14.33 -13.64 3.67
N ILE A 573 15.43 -12.96 3.37
CA ILE A 573 15.55 -12.09 2.20
C ILE A 573 15.52 -12.93 0.93
N ALA A 574 16.30 -14.01 0.89
CA ALA A 574 16.33 -14.92 -0.25
C ALA A 574 14.95 -15.50 -0.55
N SER A 575 14.20 -15.93 0.47
CA SER A 575 12.84 -16.47 0.30
C SER A 575 11.85 -15.41 -0.15
N THR A 576 11.96 -14.17 0.35
CA THR A 576 11.15 -13.03 -0.09
C THR A 576 11.44 -12.62 -1.53
N LEU A 577 12.70 -12.72 -1.98
CA LEU A 577 13.09 -12.48 -3.37
C LEU A 577 12.54 -13.55 -4.34
N LEU A 578 12.20 -14.74 -3.85
CA LEU A 578 11.58 -15.80 -4.64
C LEU A 578 10.05 -15.64 -4.80
N LEU A 579 9.44 -14.68 -4.11
CA LEU A 579 8.00 -14.45 -4.19
C LEU A 579 7.61 -13.91 -5.57
N GLN A 580 6.56 -14.48 -6.14
CA GLN A 580 5.99 -13.97 -7.38
C GLN A 580 5.29 -12.63 -7.12
N PHE A 581 5.88 -11.54 -7.63
CA PHE A 581 5.39 -10.19 -7.35
C PHE A 581 3.91 -9.97 -7.70
N ASP A 582 3.39 -10.58 -8.77
CA ASP A 582 1.97 -10.43 -9.12
C ASP A 582 1.05 -10.98 -8.05
N VAL A 583 1.43 -12.11 -7.46
CA VAL A 583 0.70 -12.70 -6.34
C VAL A 583 0.94 -11.89 -5.07
N VAL A 584 2.16 -11.39 -4.83
CA VAL A 584 2.43 -10.47 -3.71
C VAL A 584 1.55 -9.24 -3.80
N ARG A 585 1.49 -8.56 -4.95
CA ARG A 585 0.63 -7.39 -5.17
C ARG A 585 -0.82 -7.72 -4.85
N LEU A 586 -1.28 -8.89 -5.28
CA LEU A 586 -2.63 -9.36 -5.02
C LEU A 586 -2.86 -9.60 -3.52
N VAL A 587 -1.94 -10.29 -2.84
CA VAL A 587 -1.96 -10.53 -1.39
C VAL A 587 -1.94 -9.20 -0.62
N LEU A 588 -1.14 -8.21 -1.05
CA LEU A 588 -1.09 -6.86 -0.46
C LEU A 588 -2.42 -6.11 -0.60
N THR A 589 -3.29 -6.47 -1.55
CA THR A 589 -4.65 -5.91 -1.62
C THR A 589 -5.65 -6.63 -0.71
N THR A 590 -5.26 -7.76 -0.12
CA THR A 590 -6.13 -8.50 0.80
C THR A 590 -6.08 -7.91 2.20
N TYR A 591 -7.23 -7.82 2.84
CA TYR A 591 -7.32 -7.40 4.22
C TYR A 591 -6.61 -8.39 5.17
N ASP A 592 -6.70 -9.70 4.90
CA ASP A 592 -6.09 -10.75 5.72
C ASP A 592 -4.59 -10.53 5.88
N PHE A 593 -3.89 -10.08 4.83
CA PHE A 593 -2.48 -9.71 4.88
C PHE A 593 -2.22 -8.56 5.87
N TRP A 594 -2.96 -7.46 5.75
CA TRP A 594 -2.75 -6.28 6.60
C TRP A 594 -3.11 -6.56 8.05
N PHE A 595 -4.20 -7.28 8.31
CA PHE A 595 -4.57 -7.70 9.66
C PHE A 595 -3.48 -8.56 10.31
N PHE A 596 -2.97 -9.52 9.56
CA PHE A 596 -1.89 -10.39 10.01
C PHE A 596 -0.61 -9.57 10.29
N THR A 597 -0.26 -8.66 9.38
CA THR A 597 0.92 -7.79 9.48
C THR A 597 0.83 -6.84 10.66
N ILE A 598 -0.30 -6.16 10.85
CA ILE A 598 -0.52 -5.22 11.97
C ILE A 598 -0.45 -5.97 13.29
N THR A 599 -1.18 -7.10 13.42
CA THR A 599 -1.16 -7.93 14.64
C THR A 599 0.26 -8.38 14.94
N SER A 600 0.99 -8.92 13.95
CA SER A 600 2.37 -9.35 14.15
C SER A 600 3.31 -8.20 14.50
N THR A 601 3.14 -7.03 13.89
CA THR A 601 3.98 -5.85 14.15
C THR A 601 3.76 -5.37 15.57
N MET A 602 2.50 -5.25 16.01
CA MET A 602 2.18 -4.86 17.37
C MET A 602 2.72 -5.86 18.39
N SER A 603 2.46 -7.17 18.22
CA SER A 603 2.94 -8.19 19.15
C SER A 603 4.46 -8.22 19.23
N CYS A 604 5.16 -8.23 18.10
CA CYS A 604 6.63 -8.26 18.10
C CYS A 604 7.24 -6.96 18.61
N THR A 605 6.62 -5.79 18.36
CA THR A 605 7.09 -4.53 18.96
C THR A 605 6.94 -4.56 20.47
N LEU A 606 5.80 -5.06 20.98
CA LEU A 606 5.59 -5.18 22.42
C LEU A 606 6.54 -6.20 23.06
N VAL A 607 6.81 -7.33 22.40
CA VAL A 607 7.84 -8.30 22.83
C VAL A 607 9.22 -7.65 22.86
N ALA A 608 9.57 -6.89 21.81
CA ALA A 608 10.84 -6.16 21.76
C ALA A 608 10.94 -5.11 22.89
N LEU A 609 9.83 -4.48 23.27
CA LEU A 609 9.78 -3.53 24.39
C LEU A 609 9.84 -4.21 25.76
N ALA A 610 9.36 -5.46 25.87
CA ALA A 610 9.43 -6.25 27.10
C ALA A 610 10.86 -6.75 27.38
N PHE A 611 11.65 -6.98 26.32
CA PHE A 611 13.08 -7.24 26.42
C PHE A 611 13.87 -5.93 26.50
N HIS A 612 14.79 -5.80 27.46
CA HIS A 612 15.69 -4.63 27.59
C HIS A 612 17.11 -4.91 27.12
N ASP A 613 17.30 -6.00 26.39
CA ASP A 613 18.60 -6.50 25.97
C ASP A 613 18.59 -6.96 24.51
N ALA A 614 19.67 -7.64 24.10
CA ALA A 614 19.82 -8.16 22.75
C ALA A 614 18.73 -9.18 22.34
N ARG A 615 17.97 -9.77 23.28
CA ARG A 615 16.85 -10.67 22.97
C ARG A 615 15.70 -9.95 22.27
N ALA A 616 15.59 -8.62 22.40
CA ALA A 616 14.64 -7.83 21.61
C ALA A 616 14.80 -8.04 20.10
N SER A 617 16.01 -8.37 19.64
CA SER A 617 16.28 -8.67 18.23
C SER A 617 15.58 -9.95 17.74
N ALA A 618 15.30 -10.92 18.62
CA ALA A 618 14.53 -12.12 18.28
C ALA A 618 13.08 -11.78 17.88
N ALA A 619 12.54 -10.65 18.35
CA ALA A 619 11.23 -10.18 17.93
C ALA A 619 11.21 -9.75 16.45
N ILE A 620 12.33 -9.27 15.90
CA ILE A 620 12.46 -8.96 14.46
C ILE A 620 12.41 -10.24 13.64
N VAL A 621 13.06 -11.30 14.11
CA VAL A 621 13.02 -12.63 13.47
C VAL A 621 11.61 -13.20 13.51
N LEU A 622 10.96 -13.13 14.67
CA LEU A 622 9.57 -13.58 14.83
C LEU A 622 8.63 -12.78 13.94
N TRP A 623 8.80 -11.45 13.88
CA TRP A 623 8.03 -10.55 13.02
C TRP A 623 8.18 -10.92 11.55
N TRP A 624 9.42 -11.13 11.09
CA TRP A 624 9.67 -11.51 9.71
C TRP A 624 9.13 -12.90 9.38
N ALA A 625 9.33 -13.88 10.25
CA ALA A 625 8.81 -15.24 10.07
C ALA A 625 7.28 -15.23 9.96
N ASN A 626 6.62 -14.46 10.82
CA ASN A 626 5.19 -14.21 10.75
C ASN A 626 4.83 -13.56 9.39
N LEU A 627 5.49 -12.46 9.01
CA LEU A 627 5.22 -11.77 7.75
C LEU A 627 5.42 -12.67 6.53
N HIS A 628 6.49 -13.44 6.49
CA HIS A 628 6.80 -14.39 5.42
C HIS A 628 5.70 -15.46 5.27
N SER A 629 5.13 -15.93 6.38
CA SER A 629 4.00 -16.87 6.37
C SER A 629 2.72 -16.31 5.72
N SER A 630 2.59 -14.97 5.66
CA SER A 630 1.45 -14.29 5.03
C SER A 630 1.59 -14.19 3.51
N PHE A 631 2.82 -14.20 2.98
CA PHE A 631 3.13 -14.16 1.54
C PHE A 631 3.11 -15.52 0.85
N VAL A 632 2.59 -16.54 1.52
CA VAL A 632 2.69 -17.94 1.06
C VAL A 632 2.06 -18.18 -0.30
N ASP A 633 0.95 -17.52 -0.64
CA ASP A 633 0.35 -17.67 -1.97
C ASP A 633 1.33 -17.26 -3.09
N ALA A 634 2.29 -16.40 -2.80
CA ALA A 634 3.30 -15.94 -3.76
C ALA A 634 4.49 -16.89 -3.92
N ASN A 635 4.64 -17.92 -3.07
CA ASN A 635 5.72 -18.90 -3.17
C ASN A 635 5.18 -20.29 -3.57
N THR A 636 4.80 -20.43 -4.83
CA THR A 636 4.10 -21.62 -5.34
C THR A 636 4.99 -22.87 -5.40
N ARG A 637 6.32 -22.71 -5.35
CA ARG A 637 7.29 -23.80 -5.53
C ARG A 637 7.57 -24.60 -4.25
N LEU A 638 7.09 -24.13 -3.10
CA LEU A 638 7.50 -24.61 -1.77
C LEU A 638 6.31 -24.95 -0.86
N ILE A 639 5.19 -25.47 -1.37
CA ILE A 639 3.96 -25.74 -0.58
C ILE A 639 4.23 -26.53 0.71
N CYS A 640 4.98 -27.65 0.63
CA CYS A 640 5.30 -28.46 1.81
C CYS A 640 6.11 -27.69 2.86
N TYR A 641 7.09 -26.90 2.41
CA TYR A 641 7.88 -26.03 3.29
C TYR A 641 6.99 -24.98 3.94
N LEU A 642 6.00 -24.43 3.23
CA LEU A 642 5.12 -23.40 3.77
C LEU A 642 4.09 -23.97 4.77
N ILE A 643 3.66 -25.23 4.63
CA ILE A 643 2.92 -25.94 5.68
C ILE A 643 3.80 -26.03 6.93
N GLY A 644 5.03 -26.54 6.77
CA GLY A 644 6.00 -26.65 7.84
C GLY A 644 6.27 -25.31 8.52
N ALA A 645 6.53 -24.25 7.75
CA ALA A 645 6.83 -22.92 8.26
C ALA A 645 5.67 -22.32 9.07
N SER A 646 4.42 -22.46 8.63
CA SER A 646 3.27 -21.99 9.42
C SER A 646 3.03 -22.84 10.66
N THR A 647 3.24 -24.16 10.60
CA THR A 647 3.16 -25.02 11.79
C THR A 647 4.25 -24.67 12.80
N VAL A 648 5.49 -24.49 12.35
CA VAL A 648 6.62 -24.06 13.20
C VAL A 648 6.35 -22.68 13.78
N ALA A 649 5.85 -21.72 13.00
CA ALA A 649 5.48 -20.41 13.52
C ALA A 649 4.36 -20.50 14.57
N ALA A 650 3.33 -21.34 14.38
CA ALA A 650 2.31 -21.58 15.39
C ALA A 650 2.92 -22.15 16.69
N ILE A 651 3.81 -23.14 16.57
CA ILE A 651 4.50 -23.76 17.71
C ILE A 651 5.39 -22.72 18.43
N VAL A 652 6.19 -21.95 17.70
CA VAL A 652 7.08 -20.93 18.29
C VAL A 652 6.28 -19.85 19.01
N ASN A 653 5.19 -19.34 18.41
CA ASN A 653 4.31 -18.39 19.10
C ASN A 653 3.61 -19.03 20.31
N GLY A 654 3.29 -20.34 20.25
CA GLY A 654 2.73 -21.11 21.36
C GLY A 654 3.72 -21.33 22.51
N LEU A 655 4.97 -21.65 22.20
CA LEU A 655 6.04 -21.77 23.20
C LEU A 655 6.34 -20.42 23.82
N ALA A 656 6.39 -19.34 23.04
CA ALA A 656 6.53 -17.99 23.56
C ALA A 656 5.36 -17.62 24.49
N PHE A 657 4.13 -17.93 24.10
CA PHE A 657 2.94 -17.73 24.92
C PHE A 657 3.05 -18.48 26.25
N VAL A 658 3.35 -19.77 26.22
CA VAL A 658 3.49 -20.60 27.44
C VAL A 658 4.67 -20.14 28.31
N ALA A 659 5.81 -19.78 27.70
CA ALA A 659 6.99 -19.33 28.44
C ALA A 659 6.76 -17.99 29.15
N ILE A 660 6.05 -17.05 28.52
CA ILE A 660 5.69 -15.77 29.14
C ILE A 660 4.65 -16.00 30.25
N GLU A 661 3.60 -16.78 29.98
CA GLU A 661 2.54 -17.05 30.96
C GLU A 661 3.06 -17.81 32.19
N ALA A 662 3.94 -18.78 31.98
CA ALA A 662 4.57 -19.54 33.05
C ALA A 662 5.75 -18.81 33.71
N GLN A 663 6.00 -17.54 33.35
CA GLN A 663 7.10 -16.71 33.87
C GLN A 663 8.49 -17.38 33.73
N LEU A 664 8.66 -18.22 32.70
CA LEU A 664 9.92 -18.91 32.40
C LEU A 664 10.94 -17.99 31.72
N VAL A 665 10.49 -16.84 31.21
CA VAL A 665 11.36 -15.85 30.57
C VAL A 665 12.00 -14.98 31.65
N GLN A 666 13.30 -15.21 31.90
CA GLN A 666 14.09 -14.38 32.80
C GLN A 666 14.15 -12.93 32.30
N ASP A 667 14.16 -11.98 33.23
CA ASP A 667 14.17 -10.52 32.99
C ASP A 667 13.02 -10.03 32.09
N TRP A 668 11.87 -10.70 32.15
CA TRP A 668 10.66 -10.22 31.51
C TRP A 668 10.12 -8.98 32.24
N HIS A 669 10.09 -7.84 31.56
CA HIS A 669 9.58 -6.61 32.15
C HIS A 669 8.14 -6.33 31.71
N THR A 670 7.20 -6.53 32.65
CA THR A 670 5.84 -6.03 32.49
C THR A 670 5.84 -4.51 32.63
N ARG A 671 5.59 -3.81 31.52
CA ARG A 671 5.43 -2.36 31.49
C ARG A 671 3.97 -2.00 31.34
N VAL A 672 3.53 -1.04 32.16
CA VAL A 672 2.23 -0.40 31.99
C VAL A 672 2.31 0.51 30.77
N LEU A 673 1.60 0.18 29.70
CA LEU A 673 1.59 0.96 28.46
C LEU A 673 0.82 2.27 28.60
N PHE A 674 -0.25 2.24 29.38
CA PHE A 674 -0.99 3.43 29.79
C PHE A 674 -1.69 3.16 31.12
N SER A 675 -1.68 4.18 31.98
CA SER A 675 -2.41 4.21 33.25
C SER A 675 -3.44 5.32 33.17
N VAL A 676 -4.71 4.98 33.21
CA VAL A 676 -5.81 5.96 33.12
C VAL A 676 -6.85 5.63 34.17
N HIS A 677 -7.20 6.61 35.02
CA HIS A 677 -8.19 6.48 36.09
C HIS A 677 -7.92 5.29 37.05
N GLY A 678 -6.66 5.04 37.40
CA GLY A 678 -6.28 3.94 38.30
C GLY A 678 -6.32 2.56 37.64
N ARG A 679 -6.52 2.48 36.32
CA ARG A 679 -6.43 1.26 35.52
C ARG A 679 -5.10 1.23 34.80
N SER A 680 -4.38 0.12 34.87
CA SER A 680 -3.16 -0.11 34.11
C SER A 680 -3.38 -1.20 33.06
N VAL A 681 -2.89 -0.97 31.84
CA VAL A 681 -2.82 -2.01 30.81
C VAL A 681 -1.35 -2.40 30.63
N GLY A 682 -1.00 -3.59 31.09
CA GLY A 682 0.32 -4.19 30.89
C GLY A 682 0.57 -4.59 29.44
N ASN A 683 1.83 -4.48 29.00
CA ASN A 683 2.28 -4.98 27.70
C ASN A 683 2.18 -6.51 27.58
N ASP A 684 2.41 -7.24 28.67
CA ASP A 684 2.34 -8.70 28.79
C ASP A 684 1.00 -9.28 28.31
N ILE A 685 -0.13 -8.74 28.76
CA ILE A 685 -1.46 -9.24 28.37
C ILE A 685 -1.75 -8.95 26.89
N LEU A 686 -1.29 -7.80 26.38
CA LEU A 686 -1.38 -7.50 24.95
C LEU A 686 -0.51 -8.41 24.09
N ILE A 687 0.69 -8.75 24.58
CA ILE A 687 1.61 -9.70 23.94
C ILE A 687 0.96 -11.08 23.89
N LEU A 688 0.49 -11.59 25.03
CA LEU A 688 -0.17 -12.89 25.13
C LEU A 688 -1.37 -13.00 24.21
N ASN A 689 -2.23 -11.96 24.16
CA ASN A 689 -3.36 -11.99 23.24
C ASN A 689 -2.90 -11.93 21.76
N GLY A 690 -1.93 -11.08 21.46
CA GLY A 690 -1.34 -10.98 20.13
C GLY A 690 -0.77 -12.31 19.64
N LEU A 691 0.02 -12.98 20.49
CA LEU A 691 0.56 -14.33 20.27
C LEU A 691 -0.58 -15.35 20.10
N SER A 692 -1.61 -15.33 20.96
CA SER A 692 -2.77 -16.23 20.84
C SER A 692 -3.47 -16.09 19.49
N THR A 693 -3.61 -14.85 19.00
CA THR A 693 -4.21 -14.57 17.71
C THR A 693 -3.33 -15.08 16.57
N LEU A 694 -2.01 -14.88 16.67
CA LEU A 694 -1.04 -15.41 15.69
C LEU A 694 -1.03 -16.94 15.65
N ILE A 695 -1.09 -17.63 16.80
CA ILE A 695 -1.18 -19.10 16.88
C ILE A 695 -2.40 -19.59 16.09
N VAL A 696 -3.56 -18.99 16.31
CA VAL A 696 -4.80 -19.38 15.61
C VAL A 696 -4.71 -19.10 14.10
N LEU A 697 -4.16 -17.95 13.70
CA LEU A 697 -3.99 -17.60 12.28
C LEU A 697 -2.99 -18.52 11.58
N HIS A 698 -1.87 -18.85 12.22
CA HIS A 698 -0.87 -19.78 11.68
C HIS A 698 -1.41 -21.20 11.59
N THR A 699 -2.12 -21.66 12.61
CA THR A 699 -2.76 -22.99 12.63
C THR A 699 -3.82 -23.10 11.53
N ARG A 700 -4.64 -22.07 11.35
CA ARG A 700 -5.59 -21.96 10.22
C ARG A 700 -4.87 -22.07 8.88
N ASN A 701 -3.79 -21.31 8.70
CA ASN A 701 -3.03 -21.29 7.46
C ASN A 701 -2.38 -22.66 7.18
N ALA A 702 -1.81 -23.30 8.19
CA ALA A 702 -1.25 -24.65 8.10
C ALA A 702 -2.32 -25.69 7.76
N TYR A 703 -3.47 -25.68 8.46
CA TYR A 703 -4.57 -26.61 8.21
C TYR A 703 -5.14 -26.45 6.80
N ARG A 704 -5.42 -25.21 6.36
CA ARG A 704 -5.94 -24.95 5.00
C ARG A 704 -5.00 -25.47 3.93
N ARG A 705 -3.69 -25.25 4.09
CA ARG A 705 -2.66 -25.78 3.17
C ARG A 705 -2.59 -27.29 3.21
N HIS A 706 -2.69 -27.89 4.39
CA HIS A 706 -2.68 -29.35 4.52
C HIS A 706 -3.88 -29.98 3.79
N VAL A 707 -5.08 -29.44 4.00
CA VAL A 707 -6.29 -29.88 3.29
C VAL A 707 -6.12 -29.68 1.79
N GLU A 708 -5.61 -28.53 1.35
CA GLU A 708 -5.41 -28.27 -0.07
C GLU A 708 -4.40 -29.22 -0.70
N HIS A 709 -3.24 -29.41 -0.06
CA HIS A 709 -2.22 -30.33 -0.53
C HIS A 709 -2.74 -31.78 -0.57
N ARG A 710 -3.60 -32.18 0.39
CA ARG A 710 -4.29 -33.47 0.35
C ARG A 710 -5.24 -33.59 -0.84
N GLU A 711 -6.00 -32.53 -1.15
CA GLU A 711 -6.88 -32.50 -2.33
C GLU A 711 -6.09 -32.45 -3.65
N GLN A 712 -4.97 -31.73 -3.71
CA GLN A 712 -4.05 -31.72 -4.86
C GLN A 712 -3.42 -33.08 -5.11
N ARG A 713 -3.12 -33.88 -4.07
CA ARG A 713 -2.66 -35.26 -4.27
C ARG A 713 -3.72 -36.16 -4.90
N LYS A 714 -5.01 -35.88 -4.70
CA LYS A 714 -6.11 -36.64 -5.31
C LYS A 714 -6.32 -36.24 -6.77
N ILE A 715 -6.21 -34.96 -7.08
CA ILE A 715 -6.40 -34.41 -8.41
C ILE A 715 -5.01 -34.30 -9.05
N GLN A 716 -4.58 -35.28 -9.86
CA GLN A 716 -3.28 -35.29 -10.56
C GLN A 716 -3.04 -34.10 -11.55
N CYS A 717 -3.65 -32.94 -11.33
CA CYS A 717 -3.40 -31.71 -12.06
C CYS A 717 -2.44 -30.81 -11.29
N SER A 718 -1.55 -30.13 -12.02
CA SER A 718 -0.63 -29.09 -11.52
C SER A 718 -1.33 -27.77 -11.13
N LEU A 719 -2.60 -27.82 -10.73
CA LEU A 719 -3.39 -26.65 -10.41
C LEU A 719 -3.10 -26.17 -8.98
N LEU A 720 -2.57 -24.97 -8.86
CA LEU A 720 -2.19 -24.40 -7.57
C LEU A 720 -3.32 -23.50 -7.06
N ARG A 721 -4.00 -23.82 -5.95
CA ARG A 721 -5.08 -22.95 -5.48
C ARG A 721 -4.50 -21.78 -4.66
N CYS A 722 -5.18 -20.64 -4.72
CA CYS A 722 -4.89 -19.50 -3.87
C CYS A 722 -5.60 -19.69 -2.53
N ILE A 723 -4.90 -19.48 -1.42
CA ILE A 723 -5.45 -19.72 -0.07
C ILE A 723 -5.92 -18.41 0.55
N ASN A 724 -5.10 -17.37 0.44
CA ASN A 724 -5.36 -16.03 0.96
C ASN A 724 -6.16 -15.19 -0.03
N PHE A 725 -5.88 -15.33 -1.33
CA PHE A 725 -6.69 -14.66 -2.35
C PHE A 725 -7.94 -15.46 -2.70
N ARG A 726 -9.12 -14.86 -2.50
CA ARG A 726 -10.42 -15.48 -2.74
C ARG A 726 -11.28 -14.60 -3.62
N SER A 727 -12.06 -15.22 -4.51
CA SER A 727 -13.02 -14.50 -5.34
C SER A 727 -14.26 -14.12 -4.53
N ARG A 728 -14.91 -13.03 -4.93
CA ARG A 728 -16.26 -12.73 -4.45
C ARG A 728 -17.24 -13.61 -5.20
N LEU A 729 -18.18 -14.20 -4.47
CA LEU A 729 -19.27 -14.95 -5.07
C LEU A 729 -20.45 -14.02 -5.21
N ARG A 730 -21.05 -13.98 -6.40
CA ARG A 730 -22.33 -13.32 -6.61
C ARG A 730 -23.39 -14.40 -6.73
N LEU A 731 -24.38 -14.36 -5.86
CA LEU A 731 -25.51 -15.26 -5.95
C LEU A 731 -26.44 -14.75 -7.05
N GLN A 732 -26.64 -15.55 -8.09
CA GLN A 732 -27.59 -15.28 -9.17
C GLN A 732 -28.76 -16.24 -9.06
N CYS A 733 -29.97 -15.72 -9.25
CA CYS A 733 -31.17 -16.54 -9.37
C CYS A 733 -31.16 -17.15 -10.78
N VAL A 734 -31.20 -18.48 -10.85
CA VAL A 734 -31.26 -19.24 -12.10
C VAL A 734 -32.74 -19.57 -12.32
N THR A 735 -33.34 -19.01 -13.36
CA THR A 735 -34.69 -19.39 -13.81
C THR A 735 -34.57 -20.48 -14.88
N ASP A 736 -35.61 -21.31 -15.05
CA ASP A 736 -35.63 -22.43 -16.02
C ASP A 736 -35.34 -22.01 -17.48
N SER A 737 -35.45 -20.71 -17.79
CA SER A 737 -35.16 -20.11 -19.09
C SER A 737 -33.69 -19.72 -19.33
N THR A 738 -32.81 -19.86 -18.34
CA THR A 738 -31.39 -19.48 -18.49
C THR A 738 -30.61 -20.54 -19.29
N PRO A 739 -29.78 -20.14 -20.28
CA PRO A 739 -29.08 -21.08 -21.15
C PRO A 739 -28.22 -22.03 -20.32
N GLN A 740 -28.38 -23.34 -20.55
CA GLN A 740 -27.62 -24.35 -19.83
C GLN A 740 -26.12 -24.08 -19.97
N VAL A 741 -25.47 -23.82 -18.84
CA VAL A 741 -24.02 -23.69 -18.78
C VAL A 741 -23.42 -25.07 -19.03
N ARG A 742 -22.80 -25.29 -20.19
CA ARG A 742 -22.13 -26.57 -20.50
C ARG A 742 -20.97 -26.79 -19.53
N GLN A 743 -20.96 -27.95 -18.90
CA GLN A 743 -19.98 -28.34 -17.90
C GLN A 743 -18.79 -29.01 -18.58
N PHE A 744 -17.57 -28.48 -18.38
CA PHE A 744 -16.33 -29.13 -18.78
C PHE A 744 -15.56 -29.56 -17.53
N GLY A 745 -15.82 -30.78 -17.04
CA GLY A 745 -15.17 -31.32 -15.84
C GLY A 745 -15.47 -30.49 -14.57
N PRO A 746 -14.47 -30.14 -13.73
CA PRO A 746 -14.66 -29.31 -12.53
C PRO A 746 -14.61 -27.79 -12.80
N TYR A 747 -14.74 -27.33 -14.06
CA TYR A 747 -14.65 -25.91 -14.42
C TYR A 747 -15.82 -25.44 -15.27
N TYR A 748 -16.06 -24.13 -15.26
CA TYR A 748 -17.08 -23.46 -16.06
C TYR A 748 -16.42 -22.69 -17.21
N ILE A 749 -16.92 -22.90 -18.43
CA ILE A 749 -16.70 -22.01 -19.57
C ILE A 749 -18.08 -21.42 -19.89
N PRO A 750 -18.28 -20.09 -19.80
CA PRO A 750 -19.56 -19.51 -20.17
C PRO A 750 -19.82 -19.76 -21.67
N ASN A 751 -20.97 -20.35 -21.99
CA ASN A 751 -21.45 -20.48 -23.37
C ASN A 751 -21.82 -19.08 -23.88
N GLY A 752 -20.91 -18.41 -24.58
CA GLY A 752 -21.24 -17.36 -25.52
C GLY A 752 -21.43 -17.99 -26.90
N SER A 753 -22.51 -17.65 -27.60
CA SER A 753 -22.66 -17.94 -29.03
C SER A 753 -21.45 -17.37 -29.79
N GLU A 754 -20.99 -18.10 -30.81
CA GLU A 754 -19.77 -17.79 -31.58
C GLU A 754 -19.75 -16.37 -32.17
N ASP A 755 -20.91 -15.72 -32.34
CA ASP A 755 -21.03 -14.36 -32.90
C ASP A 755 -21.40 -13.25 -31.90
N GLN A 756 -21.71 -13.57 -30.64
CA GLN A 756 -21.93 -12.56 -29.60
C GLN A 756 -21.11 -12.89 -28.36
N VAL A 757 -19.78 -12.79 -28.50
CA VAL A 757 -18.87 -12.70 -27.37
C VAL A 757 -19.00 -11.31 -26.74
N CYS A 758 -20.14 -11.06 -26.11
CA CYS A 758 -20.23 -10.09 -25.03
C CYS A 758 -19.36 -10.65 -23.90
N ALA A 759 -18.09 -10.26 -23.92
CA ALA A 759 -17.20 -10.38 -22.79
C ALA A 759 -17.96 -9.90 -21.55
N LEU A 760 -18.36 -10.84 -20.68
CA LEU A 760 -18.79 -10.52 -19.33
C LEU A 760 -17.53 -10.08 -18.59
N MET A 761 -17.06 -8.87 -18.90
CA MET A 761 -16.01 -8.19 -18.17
C MET A 761 -16.51 -8.07 -16.73
N TYR A 762 -15.92 -8.85 -15.83
CA TYR A 762 -15.90 -8.47 -14.43
C TYR A 762 -15.24 -7.08 -14.35
N PRO A 763 -15.93 -6.02 -13.91
CA PRO A 763 -15.29 -4.73 -13.81
C PRO A 763 -14.34 -4.77 -12.61
N LYS A 764 -13.04 -4.58 -12.89
CA LYS A 764 -11.95 -4.27 -11.95
C LYS A 764 -11.34 -5.41 -11.13
N SER A 765 -10.79 -6.42 -11.80
CA SER A 765 -9.44 -6.94 -11.47
C SER A 765 -9.00 -7.90 -12.57
N GLN A 766 -7.80 -7.69 -13.09
CA GLN A 766 -7.18 -8.39 -14.24
C GLN A 766 -7.40 -9.92 -14.23
N MET A 767 -8.42 -10.39 -14.95
CA MET A 767 -8.44 -11.70 -15.59
C MET A 767 -8.45 -11.44 -17.09
N MET A 768 -7.32 -11.68 -17.76
CA MET A 768 -7.26 -11.64 -19.22
C MET A 768 -7.99 -12.87 -19.77
N ALA A 769 -9.14 -12.67 -20.40
CA ALA A 769 -9.61 -13.59 -21.43
C ALA A 769 -8.78 -13.30 -22.68
N VAL A 770 -7.84 -14.20 -23.02
CA VAL A 770 -7.03 -14.11 -24.24
C VAL A 770 -7.80 -14.80 -25.37
N ARG A 771 -8.03 -14.09 -26.47
CA ARG A 771 -8.51 -14.65 -27.74
C ARG A 771 -7.44 -15.61 -28.27
N ILE A 772 -7.76 -16.88 -28.46
CA ILE A 772 -6.84 -17.86 -29.07
C ILE A 772 -7.03 -17.78 -30.59
N PRO A 773 -6.03 -17.34 -31.38
CA PRO A 773 -6.09 -17.43 -32.84
C PRO A 773 -6.04 -18.90 -33.30
N GLU A 774 -6.75 -19.23 -34.38
CA GLU A 774 -6.86 -20.61 -34.92
C GLU A 774 -5.54 -21.19 -35.46
N LEU A 775 -4.53 -20.35 -35.74
CA LEU A 775 -3.16 -20.77 -36.02
C LEU A 775 -2.25 -20.37 -34.85
N PHE A 776 -2.08 -21.26 -33.88
CA PHE A 776 -1.18 -21.01 -32.75
C PHE A 776 -0.13 -22.13 -32.62
N ASP A 777 1.13 -21.77 -32.88
CA ASP A 777 2.29 -22.67 -32.77
C ASP A 777 2.67 -22.84 -31.29
N ALA A 778 2.31 -23.99 -30.71
CA ALA A 778 2.48 -24.31 -29.29
C ALA A 778 3.95 -24.39 -28.83
N SER A 779 4.92 -24.33 -29.76
CA SER A 779 6.34 -24.51 -29.47
C SER A 779 7.10 -23.24 -29.03
N LYS A 780 6.53 -22.04 -29.15
CA LYS A 780 7.30 -20.77 -29.07
C LYS A 780 6.88 -19.73 -28.01
N THR A 781 5.87 -19.99 -27.18
CA THR A 781 5.42 -18.99 -26.17
C THR A 781 5.25 -19.58 -24.77
N PHE A 782 5.89 -18.95 -23.77
CA PHE A 782 5.62 -19.20 -22.35
C PHE A 782 4.20 -18.74 -22.01
N TYR A 783 3.34 -19.68 -21.59
CA TYR A 783 1.96 -19.37 -21.22
C TYR A 783 1.89 -18.57 -19.92
N PRO A 784 1.18 -17.44 -19.86
CA PRO A 784 0.86 -16.79 -18.58
C PRO A 784 -0.08 -17.69 -17.77
N SER A 785 0.23 -17.93 -16.50
CA SER A 785 -0.66 -18.62 -15.57
C SER A 785 -2.00 -17.89 -15.49
N GLN A 786 -3.09 -18.54 -15.89
CA GLN A 786 -4.44 -17.98 -15.73
C GLN A 786 -5.04 -18.43 -14.40
N MET A 787 -5.63 -17.48 -13.68
CA MET A 787 -6.51 -17.80 -12.56
C MET A 787 -7.83 -18.36 -13.10
N MET A 788 -8.29 -19.45 -12.51
CA MET A 788 -9.59 -20.07 -12.78
C MET A 788 -10.36 -20.18 -11.46
N ALA A 789 -11.67 -19.96 -11.53
CA ALA A 789 -12.56 -20.23 -10.40
C ALA A 789 -12.69 -21.74 -10.21
N VAL A 790 -12.46 -22.22 -8.99
CA VAL A 790 -12.67 -23.63 -8.66
C VAL A 790 -14.16 -23.82 -8.37
N ARG A 791 -14.80 -24.79 -9.02
CA ARG A 791 -16.23 -25.10 -8.88
C ARG A 791 -16.65 -25.20 -7.40
N ILE A 792 -17.72 -24.49 -7.07
CA ILE A 792 -18.53 -24.72 -5.87
C ILE A 792 -19.83 -25.34 -6.39
N PRO A 793 -19.95 -26.68 -6.41
CA PRO A 793 -21.03 -27.36 -7.11
C PRO A 793 -22.28 -27.44 -6.23
N GLU A 794 -22.92 -26.32 -5.93
CA GLU A 794 -24.21 -26.38 -5.20
C GLU A 794 -25.19 -25.36 -5.82
N LEU A 795 -26.16 -25.90 -6.57
CA LEU A 795 -27.42 -25.21 -6.83
C LEU A 795 -28.18 -25.17 -5.50
N PHE A 796 -28.30 -23.99 -4.93
CA PHE A 796 -29.06 -23.80 -3.70
C PHE A 796 -30.53 -23.60 -4.06
N ASP A 797 -31.35 -24.57 -3.68
CA ASP A 797 -32.80 -24.40 -3.73
C ASP A 797 -33.21 -23.36 -2.68
N ALA A 798 -33.72 -22.22 -3.16
CA ALA A 798 -34.13 -21.10 -2.33
C ALA A 798 -35.34 -21.44 -1.44
N SER A 799 -36.12 -22.46 -1.78
CA SER A 799 -37.27 -22.91 -0.99
C SER A 799 -36.87 -23.71 0.26
N LYS A 800 -35.63 -24.21 0.32
CA LYS A 800 -35.10 -25.02 1.44
C LYS A 800 -34.59 -24.14 2.59
N THR A 801 -35.47 -23.31 3.14
CA THR A 801 -35.24 -22.50 4.35
C THR A 801 -35.51 -23.31 5.63
N PHE A 802 -35.10 -22.82 6.80
CA PHE A 802 -35.39 -23.51 8.08
C PHE A 802 -36.89 -23.62 8.34
N TYR A 803 -37.62 -22.53 8.12
CA TYR A 803 -39.08 -22.52 8.06
C TYR A 803 -39.50 -22.51 6.58
N PRO A 804 -40.22 -23.53 6.07
CA PRO A 804 -40.60 -23.60 4.67
C PRO A 804 -41.60 -22.50 4.35
N VAL A 805 -41.08 -21.34 3.96
CA VAL A 805 -41.91 -20.25 3.46
C VAL A 805 -42.17 -20.56 2.01
N GLN A 806 -43.44 -20.77 1.65
CA GLN A 806 -43.83 -20.79 0.24
C GLN A 806 -43.48 -19.42 -0.34
N LEU A 807 -42.34 -19.33 -1.05
CA LEU A 807 -41.85 -18.13 -1.74
C LEU A 807 -42.70 -17.86 -3.00
N GLY A 808 -44.01 -18.01 -2.89
CA GLY A 808 -44.93 -17.57 -3.93
C GLY A 808 -44.89 -16.05 -4.08
N PRO A 809 -45.40 -15.50 -5.20
CA PRO A 809 -45.56 -14.06 -5.41
C PRO A 809 -46.47 -13.37 -4.38
N VAL A 810 -47.02 -14.11 -3.41
CA VAL A 810 -47.84 -13.63 -2.29
C VAL A 810 -46.94 -12.94 -1.24
N CYS A 811 -46.59 -11.71 -1.58
CA CYS A 811 -46.71 -10.52 -0.73
C CYS A 811 -46.17 -10.63 0.71
N TRP A 812 -44.85 -10.42 0.88
CA TRP A 812 -44.44 -9.53 1.98
C TRP A 812 -45.04 -8.16 1.68
N SER A 813 -46.25 -7.94 2.22
CA SER A 813 -46.93 -6.66 2.07
C SER A 813 -46.00 -5.56 2.55
N ARG A 814 -46.16 -4.34 2.02
CA ARG A 814 -45.37 -3.20 2.49
C ARG A 814 -45.48 -3.04 4.01
N LEU A 815 -46.62 -3.43 4.58
CA LEU A 815 -46.87 -3.45 6.03
C LEU A 815 -46.01 -4.48 6.78
N THR A 816 -45.86 -5.72 6.30
CA THR A 816 -45.01 -6.70 6.99
C THR A 816 -43.52 -6.34 6.92
N ARG A 817 -43.07 -5.78 5.79
CA ARG A 817 -41.72 -5.21 5.67
C ARG A 817 -41.48 -4.06 6.64
N LEU A 818 -42.43 -3.13 6.72
CA LEU A 818 -42.35 -1.99 7.62
C LEU A 818 -42.38 -2.44 9.09
N GLY A 819 -43.24 -3.41 9.43
CA GLY A 819 -43.28 -4.02 10.76
C GLY A 819 -41.96 -4.68 11.13
N PHE A 820 -41.37 -5.48 10.24
CA PHE A 820 -40.07 -6.10 10.46
C PHE A 820 -38.92 -5.08 10.61
N ALA A 821 -38.90 -4.04 9.79
CA ALA A 821 -37.95 -2.94 9.93
C ALA A 821 -38.13 -2.19 11.26
N LEU A 822 -39.37 -1.96 11.68
CA LEU A 822 -39.70 -1.29 12.94
C LEU A 822 -39.24 -2.10 14.15
N VAL A 823 -39.39 -3.44 14.14
CA VAL A 823 -38.83 -4.32 15.18
C VAL A 823 -37.30 -4.17 15.25
N GLY A 824 -36.61 -4.13 14.11
CA GLY A 824 -35.17 -3.91 14.06
C GLY A 824 -34.74 -2.54 14.60
N ILE A 825 -35.47 -1.47 14.26
CA ILE A 825 -35.23 -0.12 14.77
C ILE A 825 -35.44 -0.07 16.28
N VAL A 826 -36.57 -0.58 16.78
CA VAL A 826 -36.89 -0.65 18.21
C VAL A 826 -35.81 -1.41 18.97
N ALA A 827 -35.35 -2.54 18.44
CA ALA A 827 -34.28 -3.33 19.03
C ALA A 827 -32.96 -2.53 19.17
N LEU A 828 -32.49 -1.88 18.10
CA LEU A 828 -31.25 -1.12 18.12
C LEU A 828 -31.36 0.15 18.99
N SER A 829 -32.47 0.89 18.87
CA SER A 829 -32.67 2.15 19.59
C SER A 829 -32.84 1.93 21.10
N SER A 830 -33.55 0.90 21.52
CA SER A 830 -33.74 0.59 22.94
C SER A 830 -32.46 0.04 23.60
N THR A 831 -31.69 -0.83 22.90
CA THR A 831 -30.37 -1.28 23.37
C THR A 831 -29.38 -0.12 23.48
N GLY A 832 -29.32 0.77 22.48
CA GLY A 832 -28.48 1.97 22.52
C GLY A 832 -28.90 2.95 23.62
N ALA A 833 -30.20 3.21 23.78
CA ALA A 833 -30.74 4.06 24.83
C ALA A 833 -30.49 3.50 26.23
N ALA A 834 -30.59 2.18 26.42
CA ALA A 834 -30.29 1.53 27.69
C ALA A 834 -28.82 1.68 28.09
N LEU A 835 -27.89 1.57 27.13
CA LEU A 835 -26.46 1.80 27.38
C LEU A 835 -26.14 3.27 27.67
N ALA A 836 -26.74 4.20 26.92
CA ALA A 836 -26.50 5.63 27.08
C ALA A 836 -27.11 6.22 28.36
N SER A 837 -28.22 5.67 28.84
CA SER A 837 -28.96 6.18 29.99
C SER A 837 -28.54 5.56 31.33
N PHE A 838 -27.54 4.68 31.36
CA PHE A 838 -27.10 4.04 32.61
C PHE A 838 -26.42 5.03 33.57
N PRO A 839 -26.74 5.04 34.89
CA PRO A 839 -27.55 4.08 35.67
C PRO A 839 -28.99 4.54 35.98
N SER A 840 -29.71 5.19 35.06
CA SER A 840 -31.08 5.67 35.32
C SER A 840 -32.11 4.53 35.49
N ALA A 841 -33.20 4.77 36.22
CA ALA A 841 -34.30 3.83 36.43
C ALA A 841 -34.90 3.20 35.14
N PRO A 842 -35.07 3.93 34.00
CA PRO A 842 -35.62 3.33 32.77
C PRO A 842 -34.67 2.37 32.04
N THR A 843 -33.42 2.17 32.50
CA THR A 843 -32.44 1.31 31.81
C THR A 843 -32.87 -0.16 31.73
N ARG A 844 -33.48 -0.71 32.79
CA ARG A 844 -33.95 -2.10 32.83
C ARG A 844 -35.03 -2.42 31.80
N PRO A 845 -36.17 -1.70 31.75
CA PRO A 845 -37.19 -1.97 30.76
C PRO A 845 -36.69 -1.75 29.33
N LEU A 846 -35.81 -0.75 29.10
CA LEU A 846 -35.22 -0.52 27.79
C LEU A 846 -34.31 -1.68 27.34
N ALA A 847 -33.45 -2.18 28.22
CA ALA A 847 -32.55 -3.30 27.92
C ALA A 847 -33.33 -4.60 27.62
N VAL A 848 -34.37 -4.89 28.42
CA VAL A 848 -35.23 -6.07 28.20
C VAL A 848 -36.02 -5.92 26.89
N THR A 849 -36.59 -4.75 26.62
CA THR A 849 -37.29 -4.47 25.36
C THR A 849 -36.36 -4.65 24.18
N GLY A 850 -35.12 -4.16 24.27
CA GLY A 850 -34.10 -4.32 23.24
C GLY A 850 -33.74 -5.77 22.99
N LEU A 851 -33.53 -6.57 24.05
CA LEU A 851 -33.26 -8.00 23.91
C LEU A 851 -34.44 -8.76 23.29
N VAL A 852 -35.66 -8.54 23.77
CA VAL A 852 -36.87 -9.22 23.25
C VAL A 852 -37.11 -8.88 21.79
N ALA A 853 -37.03 -7.59 21.41
CA ALA A 853 -37.16 -7.17 20.03
C ALA A 853 -36.04 -7.75 19.14
N THR A 854 -34.80 -7.83 19.66
CA THR A 854 -33.68 -8.48 18.96
C THR A 854 -33.93 -9.96 18.74
N LEU A 855 -34.41 -10.69 19.75
CA LEU A 855 -34.75 -12.11 19.63
C LEU A 855 -35.84 -12.34 18.58
N LEU A 856 -36.91 -11.55 18.60
CA LEU A 856 -37.98 -11.63 17.59
C LEU A 856 -37.42 -11.40 16.18
N PHE A 857 -36.60 -10.38 15.99
CA PHE A 857 -35.95 -10.08 14.71
C PHE A 857 -35.06 -11.24 14.24
N VAL A 858 -34.23 -11.77 15.15
CA VAL A 858 -33.29 -12.88 14.88
C VAL A 858 -34.03 -14.17 14.53
N SER A 859 -35.11 -14.50 15.25
CA SER A 859 -35.92 -15.69 14.98
C SER A 859 -36.54 -15.65 13.58
N VAL A 860 -37.04 -14.49 13.14
CA VAL A 860 -37.57 -14.31 11.77
C VAL A 860 -36.46 -14.48 10.74
N CYS A 861 -35.31 -13.81 10.92
CA CYS A 861 -34.15 -13.99 10.04
C CYS A 861 -33.71 -15.45 9.94
N PHE A 862 -33.57 -16.12 11.09
CA PHE A 862 -33.14 -17.52 11.16
C PHE A 862 -34.12 -18.46 10.46
N GLY A 863 -35.44 -18.25 10.62
CA GLY A 863 -36.46 -19.00 9.88
C GLY A 863 -36.32 -18.89 8.36
N LEU A 864 -35.86 -17.73 7.87
CA LEU A 864 -35.65 -17.43 6.46
C LEU A 864 -34.27 -17.86 5.92
N TYR A 865 -33.37 -18.37 6.75
CA TYR A 865 -32.04 -18.82 6.30
C TYR A 865 -32.13 -20.08 5.45
N GLN A 866 -31.42 -20.08 4.32
CA GLN A 866 -31.25 -21.28 3.49
C GLN A 866 -30.32 -22.25 4.22
N ARG A 867 -30.77 -23.50 4.41
CA ARG A 867 -30.15 -24.46 5.34
C ARG A 867 -28.70 -24.81 4.98
N GLN A 868 -28.40 -24.97 3.70
CA GLN A 868 -27.06 -25.36 3.22
C GLN A 868 -26.07 -24.19 3.30
N LEU A 869 -26.46 -22.99 2.88
CA LEU A 869 -25.67 -21.76 2.99
C LEU A 869 -25.38 -21.44 4.45
N PHE A 870 -26.39 -21.52 5.33
CA PHE A 870 -26.19 -21.34 6.76
C PHE A 870 -25.18 -22.36 7.32
N ARG A 871 -25.34 -23.64 6.99
CA ARG A 871 -24.38 -24.69 7.39
C ARG A 871 -22.98 -24.36 6.89
N GLN A 872 -22.82 -23.98 5.63
CA GLN A 872 -21.51 -23.61 5.07
C GLN A 872 -20.89 -22.39 5.78
N ILE A 873 -21.70 -21.39 6.14
CA ILE A 873 -21.25 -20.20 6.88
C ILE A 873 -20.81 -20.57 8.29
N VAL A 874 -21.64 -21.29 9.05
CA VAL A 874 -21.37 -21.63 10.45
C VAL A 874 -20.14 -22.54 10.59
N TRP A 875 -19.90 -23.42 9.62
CA TRP A 875 -18.69 -24.25 9.56
C TRP A 875 -17.50 -23.54 8.91
N SER A 876 -17.66 -22.31 8.42
CA SER A 876 -16.55 -21.54 7.91
C SER A 876 -15.67 -21.07 9.07
N PHE A 877 -14.35 -21.18 8.90
CA PHE A 877 -13.41 -20.67 9.88
C PHE A 877 -13.62 -19.17 10.17
N ASP A 878 -13.95 -18.39 9.14
CA ASP A 878 -14.12 -16.94 9.28
C ASP A 878 -15.30 -16.63 10.23
N PHE A 879 -16.40 -17.39 10.15
CA PHE A 879 -17.49 -17.31 11.13
C PHE A 879 -17.06 -17.78 12.52
N LEU A 880 -16.50 -18.98 12.66
CA LEU A 880 -16.14 -19.56 13.96
C LEU A 880 -15.13 -18.70 14.72
N PHE A 881 -14.10 -18.23 14.00
CA PHE A 881 -13.08 -17.37 14.58
C PHE A 881 -13.67 -16.05 15.06
N VAL A 882 -14.44 -15.36 14.22
CA VAL A 882 -15.02 -14.06 14.56
C VAL A 882 -16.07 -14.22 15.67
N SER A 883 -16.98 -15.18 15.55
CA SER A 883 -17.97 -15.51 16.59
C SER A 883 -17.31 -15.79 17.94
N CYS A 884 -16.25 -16.59 17.98
CA CYS A 884 -15.51 -16.89 19.21
C CYS A 884 -14.86 -15.64 19.81
N GLN A 885 -14.13 -14.86 19.00
CA GLN A 885 -13.47 -13.63 19.43
C GLN A 885 -14.44 -12.62 20.04
N PHE A 886 -15.59 -12.42 19.39
CA PHE A 886 -16.61 -11.51 19.88
C PHE A 886 -17.36 -12.05 21.10
N SER A 887 -17.62 -13.37 21.16
CA SER A 887 -18.28 -13.98 22.32
C SER A 887 -17.40 -13.84 23.57
N MET A 888 -16.09 -14.08 23.44
CA MET A 888 -15.14 -13.86 24.53
C MET A 888 -15.06 -12.39 24.93
N GLY A 889 -14.99 -11.47 23.96
CA GLY A 889 -14.95 -10.04 24.22
C GLY A 889 -16.20 -9.53 24.94
N LEU A 890 -17.40 -9.84 24.42
CA LEU A 890 -18.68 -9.42 25.00
C LEU A 890 -18.95 -10.11 26.34
N GLY A 891 -18.53 -11.37 26.51
CA GLY A 891 -18.58 -12.08 27.80
C GLY A 891 -17.70 -11.41 28.85
N ALA A 892 -16.47 -11.04 28.49
CA ALA A 892 -15.56 -10.33 29.38
C ALA A 892 -16.07 -8.91 29.72
N VAL A 893 -16.66 -8.19 28.75
CA VAL A 893 -17.35 -6.91 29.02
C VAL A 893 -18.54 -7.10 29.96
N SER A 894 -19.32 -8.17 29.79
CA SER A 894 -20.44 -8.50 30.68
C SER A 894 -19.98 -8.81 32.11
N ALA A 895 -18.84 -9.48 32.25
CA ALA A 895 -18.21 -9.70 33.54
C ALA A 895 -17.66 -8.40 34.15
N LEU A 896 -17.06 -7.48 33.37
CA LEU A 896 -16.74 -6.13 33.86
C LEU A 896 -17.98 -5.36 34.36
N PHE A 897 -19.14 -5.60 33.74
CA PHE A 897 -20.43 -5.09 34.20
C PHE A 897 -21.06 -5.89 35.35
N ARG A 898 -20.37 -6.91 35.86
CA ARG A 898 -20.85 -7.80 36.92
C ARG A 898 -22.19 -8.45 36.59
N TRP A 899 -22.42 -8.73 35.32
CA TRP A 899 -23.67 -9.32 34.83
C TRP A 899 -24.93 -8.51 35.20
N ASP A 900 -24.79 -7.18 35.30
CA ASP A 900 -25.93 -6.28 35.51
C ASP A 900 -26.79 -6.11 34.23
N VAL A 901 -27.73 -5.16 34.23
CA VAL A 901 -28.62 -4.92 33.08
C VAL A 901 -27.87 -4.55 31.78
N ARG A 902 -26.63 -4.05 31.86
CA ARG A 902 -25.81 -3.77 30.68
C ARG A 902 -25.34 -5.06 30.00
N ALA A 903 -25.20 -6.16 30.74
CA ALA A 903 -24.92 -7.47 30.15
C ALA A 903 -26.07 -7.97 29.26
N VAL A 904 -27.32 -7.60 29.58
CA VAL A 904 -28.49 -7.86 28.70
C VAL A 904 -28.34 -7.12 27.37
N CYS A 905 -27.82 -5.89 27.39
CA CYS A 905 -27.50 -5.14 26.17
C CYS A 905 -26.37 -5.81 25.38
N MET A 906 -25.35 -6.35 26.05
CA MET A 906 -24.27 -7.10 25.39
C MET A 906 -24.79 -8.38 24.71
N ALA A 907 -25.78 -9.06 25.30
CA ALA A 907 -26.44 -10.20 24.67
C ALA A 907 -27.22 -9.80 23.39
N SER A 908 -27.92 -8.65 23.40
CA SER A 908 -28.55 -8.10 22.20
C SER A 908 -27.50 -7.79 21.11
N ILE A 909 -26.39 -7.13 21.46
CA ILE A 909 -25.29 -6.84 20.53
C ILE A 909 -24.68 -8.13 19.96
N TRP A 910 -24.51 -9.15 20.81
CA TRP A 910 -24.01 -10.47 20.39
C TRP A 910 -24.90 -11.11 19.33
N LEU A 911 -26.23 -11.03 19.49
CA LEU A 911 -27.19 -11.54 18.51
C LEU A 911 -27.12 -10.76 17.18
N TRP A 912 -27.07 -9.43 17.24
CA TRP A 912 -26.94 -8.58 16.04
C TRP A 912 -25.69 -8.89 15.25
N LEU A 913 -24.55 -9.08 15.93
CA LEU A 913 -23.33 -9.51 15.28
C LEU A 913 -23.52 -10.83 14.54
N HIS A 914 -24.17 -11.81 15.15
CA HIS A 914 -24.41 -13.11 14.52
C HIS A 914 -25.31 -12.99 13.29
N ILE A 915 -26.29 -12.09 13.29
CA ILE A 915 -27.08 -11.78 12.08
C ILE A 915 -26.19 -11.24 10.97
N VAL A 916 -25.31 -10.28 11.26
CA VAL A 916 -24.40 -9.74 10.25
C VAL A 916 -23.47 -10.82 9.71
N LEU A 917 -22.96 -11.71 10.56
CA LEU A 917 -22.08 -12.82 10.15
C LEU A 917 -22.83 -13.93 9.38
N THR A 918 -24.15 -14.04 9.51
CA THR A 918 -24.97 -15.05 8.85
C THR A 918 -25.84 -14.50 7.72
N ILE A 919 -25.67 -13.22 7.37
CA ILE A 919 -26.50 -12.53 6.37
C ILE A 919 -26.44 -13.16 4.97
N ASP A 920 -25.35 -13.86 4.65
CA ASP A 920 -25.22 -14.61 3.39
C ASP A 920 -26.12 -15.85 3.32
N ALA A 921 -26.66 -16.32 4.45
CA ALA A 921 -27.65 -17.39 4.47
C ALA A 921 -29.01 -16.93 3.93
N LEU A 922 -29.27 -15.62 3.86
CA LEU A 922 -30.43 -15.06 3.20
C LEU A 922 -30.14 -14.97 1.69
N THR A 923 -30.94 -15.68 0.88
CA THR A 923 -30.81 -15.61 -0.58
C THR A 923 -31.13 -14.21 -1.08
N PRO A 924 -30.62 -13.79 -2.26
CA PRO A 924 -30.91 -12.46 -2.82
C PRO A 924 -32.41 -12.18 -2.95
N LEU A 925 -33.20 -13.21 -3.28
CA LEU A 925 -34.65 -13.11 -3.40
C LEU A 925 -35.31 -12.83 -2.04
N VAL A 926 -34.87 -13.53 -0.99
CA VAL A 926 -35.32 -13.27 0.38
C VAL A 926 -34.90 -11.88 0.84
N LYS A 927 -33.64 -11.46 0.61
CA LYS A 927 -33.11 -10.12 0.95
C LYS A 927 -33.93 -9.00 0.31
N ALA A 928 -34.26 -9.15 -0.99
CA ALA A 928 -35.11 -8.20 -1.70
C ALA A 928 -36.52 -8.14 -1.11
N ASN A 929 -37.10 -9.28 -0.74
CA ASN A 929 -38.44 -9.37 -0.16
C ASN A 929 -38.53 -8.75 1.24
N ILE A 930 -37.48 -8.82 2.05
CA ILE A 930 -37.43 -8.18 3.39
C ILE A 930 -36.93 -6.74 3.34
N GLY A 931 -36.47 -6.24 2.18
CA GLY A 931 -35.90 -4.90 2.03
C GLY A 931 -34.48 -4.73 2.58
N PHE A 932 -33.74 -5.83 2.73
CA PHE A 932 -32.35 -5.80 3.18
C PHE A 932 -31.43 -5.37 2.03
N HIS A 933 -31.16 -4.07 1.96
CA HIS A 933 -30.17 -3.52 1.03
C HIS A 933 -28.77 -3.48 1.64
N LYS A 934 -27.76 -3.41 0.78
CA LYS A 934 -26.35 -3.20 1.15
C LYS A 934 -26.17 -2.05 2.15
N LEU A 935 -26.93 -0.96 2.00
CA LEU A 935 -26.88 0.20 2.87
C LEU A 935 -27.25 -0.13 4.33
N VAL A 936 -28.24 -1.01 4.55
CA VAL A 936 -28.67 -1.41 5.90
C VAL A 936 -27.55 -2.18 6.61
N VAL A 937 -26.89 -3.09 5.88
CA VAL A 937 -25.74 -3.84 6.41
C VAL A 937 -24.57 -2.92 6.69
N SER A 938 -24.28 -1.99 5.78
CA SER A 938 -23.22 -1.00 5.93
C SER A 938 -23.44 -0.12 7.15
N LEU A 939 -24.68 0.36 7.34
CA LEU A 939 -25.07 1.17 8.48
C LEU A 939 -24.93 0.38 9.78
N GLY A 940 -25.42 -0.85 9.84
CA GLY A 940 -25.30 -1.71 11.02
C GLY A 940 -23.84 -1.96 11.42
N VAL A 941 -22.96 -2.28 10.45
CA VAL A 941 -21.53 -2.46 10.71
C VAL A 941 -20.86 -1.14 11.13
N THR A 942 -21.25 -0.01 10.55
CA THR A 942 -20.71 1.32 10.90
C THR A 942 -21.08 1.70 12.34
N LEU A 943 -22.34 1.53 12.71
CA LEU A 943 -22.82 1.76 14.08
C LEU A 943 -22.09 0.87 15.09
N PHE A 944 -21.80 -0.38 14.70
CA PHE A 944 -21.05 -1.29 15.53
C PHE A 944 -19.58 -0.88 15.72
N VAL A 945 -18.90 -0.44 14.65
CA VAL A 945 -17.55 0.14 14.74
C VAL A 945 -17.56 1.38 15.63
N LEU A 946 -18.55 2.26 15.48
CA LEU A 946 -18.70 3.45 16.31
C LEU A 946 -18.89 3.08 17.78
N ALA A 947 -19.74 2.08 18.09
CA ALA A 947 -19.94 1.60 19.45
C ALA A 947 -18.65 1.04 20.07
N GLN A 948 -17.83 0.31 19.30
CA GLN A 948 -16.52 -0.16 19.77
C GLN A 948 -15.54 0.99 20.01
N LEU A 949 -15.50 2.00 19.12
CA LEU A 949 -14.67 3.18 19.31
C LEU A 949 -15.08 3.98 20.55
N LEU A 950 -16.39 4.14 20.77
CA LEU A 950 -16.92 4.77 21.98
C LEU A 950 -16.57 3.95 23.23
N PHE A 951 -16.60 2.62 23.15
CA PHE A 951 -16.18 1.76 24.26
C PHE A 951 -14.68 1.87 24.53
N VAL A 952 -13.84 1.90 23.49
CA VAL A 952 -12.39 2.10 23.62
C VAL A 952 -12.11 3.48 24.22
N TYR A 953 -12.82 4.51 23.77
CA TYR A 953 -12.76 5.85 24.36
C TYR A 953 -13.18 5.83 25.83
N GLU A 954 -14.24 5.11 26.17
CA GLU A 954 -14.68 4.93 27.55
C GLU A 954 -13.69 4.14 28.42
N LEU A 955 -12.92 3.24 27.82
CA LEU A 955 -11.92 2.47 28.55
C LEU A 955 -10.62 3.28 28.76
N VAL A 956 -10.23 4.09 27.78
CA VAL A 956 -8.93 4.78 27.71
C VAL A 956 -9.00 6.23 28.16
N ALA A 957 -10.10 6.95 27.93
CA ALA A 957 -10.16 8.40 28.10
C ALA A 957 -11.15 8.85 29.19
N THR A 958 -12.19 8.08 29.47
CA THR A 958 -13.23 8.45 30.47
C THR A 958 -13.42 7.36 31.52
N ASP A 959 -14.20 7.66 32.56
CA ASP A 959 -14.65 6.71 33.58
C ASP A 959 -16.15 6.88 33.88
N ALA A 960 -16.93 7.23 32.85
CA ALA A 960 -18.37 7.41 32.98
C ALA A 960 -19.09 6.10 33.37
N TRP A 961 -18.59 4.95 32.93
CA TRP A 961 -19.20 3.63 33.12
C TRP A 961 -18.73 2.93 34.39
N ARG A 962 -17.77 3.54 35.14
CA ARG A 962 -17.22 3.03 36.40
C ARG A 962 -16.75 1.58 36.29
N LEU A 963 -16.08 1.23 35.18
CA LEU A 963 -15.55 -0.12 34.95
C LEU A 963 -14.47 -0.39 36.00
N ARG A 964 -14.70 -1.40 36.84
CA ARG A 964 -13.68 -1.88 37.80
C ARG A 964 -12.97 -3.06 37.16
N ASP A 965 -11.65 -3.02 37.17
CA ASP A 965 -10.88 -4.20 36.80
C ASP A 965 -11.20 -5.34 37.77
N GLN A 966 -11.36 -6.54 37.22
CA GLN A 966 -11.65 -7.74 37.99
C GLN A 966 -10.58 -8.76 37.64
N SER A 967 -10.02 -9.43 38.65
CA SER A 967 -9.26 -10.65 38.43
C SER A 967 -10.23 -11.83 38.34
N MET A 968 -10.02 -12.69 37.35
CA MET A 968 -10.73 -13.96 37.22
C MET A 968 -9.69 -15.08 37.30
N GLN A 969 -9.88 -16.02 38.21
CA GLN A 969 -9.08 -17.24 38.25
C GLN A 969 -9.66 -18.22 37.24
N LEU A 970 -9.13 -18.17 36.01
CA LEU A 970 -9.44 -19.15 34.98
C LEU A 970 -8.49 -20.33 35.22
N PHE A 971 -9.01 -21.44 35.77
CA PHE A 971 -8.28 -22.67 36.14
C PHE A 971 -7.51 -22.61 37.49
N ASN A 972 -7.43 -23.77 38.16
CA ASN A 972 -6.76 -23.98 39.47
C ASN A 972 -5.23 -23.82 39.44
N TRP A 973 -4.66 -23.09 38.47
CA TRP A 973 -3.21 -22.94 38.30
C TRP A 973 -2.64 -21.72 39.04
N GLY A 974 -3.46 -21.02 39.82
CA GLY A 974 -3.02 -19.86 40.62
C GLY A 974 -2.72 -18.59 39.80
N LEU A 975 -3.09 -18.56 38.52
CA LEU A 975 -2.93 -17.39 37.65
C LEU A 975 -4.16 -16.49 37.74
N GLU A 976 -3.95 -15.25 38.17
CA GLU A 976 -5.00 -14.23 38.20
C GLU A 976 -5.03 -13.47 36.87
N TRP A 977 -6.14 -13.62 36.12
CA TRP A 977 -6.31 -12.94 34.84
C TRP A 977 -7.06 -11.63 35.04
N HIS A 978 -6.39 -10.51 34.77
CA HIS A 978 -7.02 -9.19 34.75
C HIS A 978 -7.93 -9.05 33.52
N LEU A 979 -9.21 -8.78 33.77
CA LEU A 979 -10.24 -8.79 32.75
C LEU A 979 -10.18 -7.55 31.85
N LEU A 980 -9.76 -6.39 32.39
CA LEU A 980 -9.74 -5.13 31.64
C LEU A 980 -8.72 -5.14 30.48
N PRO A 981 -7.44 -5.54 30.67
CA PRO A 981 -6.49 -5.63 29.56
C PRO A 981 -6.92 -6.67 28.52
N PHE A 982 -7.52 -7.79 28.96
CA PHE A 982 -8.10 -8.78 28.05
C PHE A 982 -9.21 -8.18 27.19
N VAL A 983 -10.16 -7.45 27.80
CA VAL A 983 -11.26 -6.76 27.10
C VAL A 983 -10.71 -5.76 26.09
N PHE A 984 -9.78 -4.90 26.50
CA PHE A 984 -9.17 -3.91 25.61
C PHE A 984 -8.51 -4.58 24.40
N SER A 985 -7.78 -5.66 24.63
CA SER A 985 -7.12 -6.41 23.58
C SER A 985 -8.10 -7.07 22.60
N ARG A 986 -9.18 -7.68 23.12
CA ARG A 986 -10.26 -8.26 22.30
C ARG A 986 -11.01 -7.20 21.49
N LEU A 987 -11.22 -6.02 22.05
CA LEU A 987 -11.83 -4.89 21.35
C LEU A 987 -10.97 -4.38 20.20
N CYS A 988 -9.65 -4.26 20.40
CA CYS A 988 -8.75 -3.87 19.32
C CYS A 988 -8.79 -4.88 18.16
N ALA A 989 -8.74 -6.18 18.47
CA ALA A 989 -8.87 -7.23 17.47
C ALA A 989 -10.24 -7.17 16.76
N SER A 990 -11.31 -7.07 17.53
CA SER A 990 -12.69 -6.92 17.07
C SER A 990 -12.89 -5.72 16.16
N LEU A 991 -12.25 -4.58 16.46
CA LEU A 991 -12.34 -3.34 15.70
C LEU A 991 -11.65 -3.44 14.36
N LEU A 992 -10.48 -4.06 14.30
CA LEU A 992 -9.84 -4.44 13.04
C LEU A 992 -10.81 -5.32 12.20
N TRP A 993 -11.37 -6.38 12.77
CA TRP A 993 -12.34 -7.23 12.06
C TRP A 993 -13.61 -6.49 11.62
N SER A 994 -14.07 -5.51 12.39
CA SER A 994 -15.23 -4.69 12.03
C SER A 994 -14.90 -3.76 10.86
N PHE A 995 -13.69 -3.20 10.80
CA PHE A 995 -13.20 -2.47 9.63
C PHE A 995 -13.04 -3.36 8.40
N ARG A 996 -12.60 -4.62 8.55
CA ARG A 996 -12.61 -5.60 7.44
C ARG A 996 -13.99 -5.75 6.85
N LEU A 997 -14.97 -5.94 7.72
CA LEU A 997 -16.34 -6.20 7.33
C LEU A 997 -16.92 -4.96 6.65
N LEU A 998 -16.67 -3.78 7.20
CA LEU A 998 -17.06 -2.50 6.62
C LEU A 998 -16.44 -2.29 5.23
N TRP A 999 -15.13 -2.57 5.09
CA TRP A 999 -14.42 -2.53 3.81
C TRP A 999 -15.03 -3.48 2.78
N ARG A 1000 -15.36 -4.71 3.19
CA ARG A 1000 -16.02 -5.70 2.32
C ARG A 1000 -17.40 -5.26 1.89
N VAL A 1001 -18.22 -4.80 2.85
CA VAL A 1001 -19.55 -4.29 2.57
C VAL A 1001 -19.47 -3.13 1.60
N HIS A 1002 -18.58 -2.13 1.80
CA HIS A 1002 -18.47 -1.00 0.88
C HIS A 1002 -18.08 -1.39 -0.54
N LEU A 1003 -17.19 -2.38 -0.71
CA LEU A 1003 -16.76 -2.81 -2.03
C LEU A 1003 -17.70 -3.82 -2.70
N ALA A 1004 -18.55 -4.52 -1.94
CA ALA A 1004 -19.48 -5.53 -2.46
C ALA A 1004 -20.59 -4.91 -3.33
N GLN A 1005 -21.07 -5.62 -4.36
CA GLN A 1005 -22.34 -5.30 -5.03
C GLN A 1005 -23.53 -5.86 -4.23
N GLU A 1006 -24.77 -5.47 -4.55
CA GLU A 1006 -25.97 -5.81 -3.75
C GLU A 1006 -26.21 -7.32 -3.57
N ASN A 1007 -25.72 -8.17 -4.49
CA ASN A 1007 -25.88 -9.63 -4.45
C ASN A 1007 -24.57 -10.39 -4.23
N ASP A 1008 -23.49 -9.68 -3.87
CA ASP A 1008 -22.23 -10.33 -3.52
C ASP A 1008 -22.33 -10.90 -2.10
N ALA A 1009 -21.85 -12.13 -1.92
CA ALA A 1009 -21.66 -12.74 -0.61
C ALA A 1009 -20.55 -12.00 0.16
N LEU A 1010 -20.81 -11.67 1.43
CA LEU A 1010 -19.93 -10.90 2.31
C LEU A 1010 -18.94 -11.76 3.10
N VAL A 1011 -19.41 -12.93 3.55
CA VAL A 1011 -18.72 -13.90 4.40
C VAL A 1011 -18.28 -15.12 3.57
N ILE A 1012 -19.16 -15.65 2.71
CA ILE A 1012 -18.80 -16.76 1.83
C ILE A 1012 -17.94 -16.24 0.68
N LEU A 1013 -16.75 -16.80 0.54
CA LEU A 1013 -15.80 -16.43 -0.50
C LEU A 1013 -15.47 -17.62 -1.40
N GLY A 1014 -15.34 -17.34 -2.69
CA GLY A 1014 -15.02 -18.31 -3.72
C GLY A 1014 -13.56 -18.71 -3.70
N ARG A 1015 -13.29 -19.97 -4.06
CA ARG A 1015 -11.92 -20.48 -4.19
C ARG A 1015 -11.40 -20.23 -5.60
N LEU A 1016 -10.14 -19.78 -5.70
CA LEU A 1016 -9.45 -19.54 -6.97
C LEU A 1016 -8.26 -20.49 -7.09
N GLY A 1017 -7.86 -20.84 -8.31
CA GLY A 1017 -6.59 -21.54 -8.55
C GLY A 1017 -5.93 -21.19 -9.88
N TYR A 1018 -4.63 -21.39 -9.95
CA TYR A 1018 -3.80 -21.19 -11.13
C TYR A 1018 -3.70 -22.48 -11.93
N ALA A 1019 -4.16 -22.46 -13.17
CA ALA A 1019 -3.89 -23.52 -14.11
C ALA A 1019 -2.61 -23.20 -14.89
N HIS A 1020 -1.63 -24.11 -14.86
CA HIS A 1020 -0.54 -24.06 -15.82
C HIS A 1020 -1.07 -24.58 -17.17
N LEU A 1021 -1.31 -23.67 -18.13
CA LEU A 1021 -2.03 -24.00 -19.37
C LEU A 1021 -1.39 -25.14 -20.17
N SER A 1022 -0.07 -25.31 -20.09
CA SER A 1022 0.63 -26.39 -20.81
C SER A 1022 0.09 -27.80 -20.50
N HIS A 1023 -0.30 -28.06 -19.25
CA HIS A 1023 -0.85 -29.35 -18.85
C HIS A 1023 -2.35 -29.45 -19.19
N ALA A 1024 -3.10 -28.37 -19.01
CA ALA A 1024 -4.53 -28.32 -19.34
C ALA A 1024 -4.76 -28.55 -20.84
N TYR A 1025 -3.93 -27.96 -21.70
CA TYR A 1025 -4.00 -28.22 -23.15
C TYR A 1025 -3.71 -29.67 -23.50
N SER A 1026 -2.74 -30.32 -22.86
CA SER A 1026 -2.47 -31.74 -23.13
C SER A 1026 -3.64 -32.65 -22.74
N THR A 1027 -4.36 -32.32 -21.67
CA THR A 1027 -5.53 -33.09 -21.22
C THR A 1027 -6.74 -32.81 -22.12
N ILE A 1028 -6.99 -31.55 -22.48
CA ILE A 1028 -8.08 -31.17 -23.40
C ILE A 1028 -7.84 -31.77 -24.77
N ALA A 1029 -6.60 -31.77 -25.28
CA ALA A 1029 -6.23 -32.43 -26.52
C ALA A 1029 -6.52 -33.94 -26.45
N ARG A 1030 -6.09 -34.63 -25.38
CA ARG A 1030 -6.41 -36.06 -25.19
C ARG A 1030 -7.90 -36.36 -25.10
N ILE A 1031 -8.68 -35.50 -24.44
CA ILE A 1031 -10.15 -35.67 -24.38
C ILE A 1031 -10.76 -35.45 -25.75
N ARG A 1032 -10.33 -34.43 -26.49
CA ARG A 1032 -10.79 -34.16 -27.86
C ARG A 1032 -10.42 -35.30 -28.81
N ASP A 1033 -9.22 -35.84 -28.67
CA ASP A 1033 -8.75 -36.99 -29.46
C ASP A 1033 -9.53 -38.25 -29.09
N ALA A 1034 -9.89 -38.45 -27.81
CA ALA A 1034 -10.75 -39.53 -27.36
C ALA A 1034 -12.20 -39.38 -27.85
N GLU A 1035 -12.78 -38.18 -27.80
CA GLU A 1035 -14.11 -37.89 -28.35
C GLU A 1035 -14.14 -38.06 -29.88
N HIS A 1036 -13.09 -37.66 -30.59
CA HIS A 1036 -12.96 -37.93 -32.02
C HIS A 1036 -12.74 -39.41 -32.33
N ALA A 1037 -12.02 -40.15 -31.49
CA ALA A 1037 -11.86 -41.59 -31.62
C ALA A 1037 -13.18 -42.34 -31.36
N ASP A 1038 -13.95 -41.97 -30.34
CA ASP A 1038 -15.26 -42.54 -30.03
C ASP A 1038 -16.30 -42.17 -31.10
N ALA A 1039 -16.35 -40.91 -31.56
CA ALA A 1039 -17.20 -40.50 -32.67
C ALA A 1039 -16.83 -41.23 -33.98
N GLY A 1040 -15.54 -41.48 -34.22
CA GLY A 1040 -15.07 -42.29 -35.34
C GLY A 1040 -15.40 -43.78 -35.21
N ALA A 1041 -15.41 -44.33 -33.99
CA ALA A 1041 -15.81 -45.70 -33.70
C ALA A 1041 -17.32 -45.91 -33.83
N ASP A 1042 -18.14 -44.95 -33.40
CA ASP A 1042 -19.59 -44.95 -33.58
C ASP A 1042 -20.01 -44.69 -35.04
N ALA A 1043 -19.28 -43.85 -35.78
CA ALA A 1043 -19.45 -43.71 -37.22
C ALA A 1043 -19.12 -45.02 -37.99
N LYS A 1044 -18.13 -45.79 -37.52
CA LYS A 1044 -17.83 -47.13 -38.08
C LYS A 1044 -18.85 -48.20 -37.69
N LYS A 1045 -19.51 -48.09 -36.53
CA LYS A 1045 -20.60 -49.00 -36.13
C LYS A 1045 -21.94 -48.69 -36.79
N THR A 1046 -22.18 -47.45 -37.20
CA THR A 1046 -23.39 -47.03 -37.94
C THR A 1046 -23.28 -47.20 -39.46
N ALA A 1047 -22.05 -47.22 -40.00
CA ALA A 1047 -21.80 -47.49 -41.43
C ALA A 1047 -22.34 -48.85 -41.98
N PRO A 1048 -22.36 -49.98 -41.25
CA PRO A 1048 -22.96 -51.22 -41.76
C PRO A 1048 -24.49 -51.23 -41.70
N VAL A 1049 -25.15 -50.37 -40.91
CA VAL A 1049 -26.62 -50.29 -40.83
C VAL A 1049 -27.19 -49.48 -42.01
N VAL A 1050 -26.48 -48.46 -42.48
CA VAL A 1050 -26.91 -47.66 -43.65
C VAL A 1050 -26.73 -48.41 -44.98
N ARG A 1051 -25.78 -49.34 -45.08
CA ARG A 1051 -25.62 -50.20 -46.28
C ARG A 1051 -26.68 -51.29 -46.42
N GLN A 1052 -27.43 -51.62 -45.37
CA GLN A 1052 -28.54 -52.58 -45.45
C GLN A 1052 -29.87 -51.91 -45.81
N ALA A 1053 -30.03 -50.61 -45.53
CA ALA A 1053 -31.21 -49.83 -45.94
C ALA A 1053 -31.20 -49.41 -47.43
N GLN A 1054 -30.07 -49.54 -48.12
CA GLN A 1054 -29.93 -49.22 -49.56
C GLN A 1054 -30.10 -50.43 -50.50
N LYS A 1055 -30.50 -51.60 -49.98
CA LYS A 1055 -30.80 -52.80 -50.80
C LYS A 1055 -32.29 -53.19 -50.86
N THR A 1056 -33.17 -52.38 -50.29
CA THR A 1056 -34.63 -52.47 -50.47
C THR A 1056 -35.17 -51.07 -50.71
N GLY A 1057 -35.17 -50.67 -51.98
CA GLY A 1057 -35.65 -49.40 -52.50
C GLY A 1057 -35.50 -49.41 -54.00
#